data_AF-A0AAV1MXZ7-F1
#
_entry.id   AF-A0AAV1MXZ7-F1
#
_cell.length_a   1.000
_cell.length_b   1.000
_cell.length_c   1.000
_cell.angle_alpha   90.00
_cell.angle_beta   90.00
_cell.angle_gamma   90.00
#
_symmetry.space_group_name_H-M   'P 1'
#
loop_
_entity.id
_entity.type
_entity.pdbx_description
1 polymer ?
#
loop_
_entity_poly.entity_id
_entity_poly.type
_entity_poly.pdbx_seq_one_letter_code
_entity_poly.pdbx_strand_id
1 'polypeptide(L)'
;MSQRTTAPKSGDSEGSGGGSDTLNLSSPPGDIKPRVATQCFGIEKNSIKQLLNEFKGLYEQRLRCLESDTTIIREETLQRKVDFLQSYVNDLADQNQVLVQTIEDLQKEADHKVSHLGMKLRTSGRILDVPEVAWKTLSLDELVEPIPDIPHKPGSLVQIASELEELKIQLQTKDMVIRDLERELRENIQQKQKVLEGSERLVHLKSELSCLQRIQKDNMKEIAEKDIRITKLQANIELLQHEGVDTHAQLSKLNVRVRELQEEVRRKEEEWMQREAKQRLKYEKKLQEADDRRRQERQGRAEEEKRRDEELERALEEERKAHTQAIKKWAEKTSILNSELQTSEYMVNDISETLDQAKASVNVERQQRQQIQDQFQHANKEVERLQQELTYVRHTTEKKIQKREIKMCALVKELAESKKQHSDCQKKLLGRETALEKLCEERDELRAQMEDKSRECVHINQTKERLEADLALSHEKLHTSHLEVRSRDQLILQLRAEMKTAEQTHQGTQKQVVTLEGEVRRLNQKVRGHQEETCQLTEKVRDTERLKDQKEKDQQQLHDQLCISQQQIEASEEKLKKQEVELEFLHQQLRAAKEQLKEASLQADEQKETVATVKQKYTAAIEKVHKVQGRVELLEEELRYSQQQLKESQLASHSVKEELAELERRYHEKVGQWESSQEALDQLTDELQANQNQLRESQQNVDHFKSLMGTLHEQVDMLKQQKLMIECDLKLYQQSHSHSDEEYLSLLRHRQQLHKRCTEQVERLAECEKAILQMKSELERQNQEKAGLKQSLVASHHTLLTNRSQLEQEVTRLNKEVTRLELELVDTQKVHMTLLRQSEEELMEARQEAARRSRKVDVQKGEVQRLQKEIQKEEEKVMSSLREKQSLSSYIRQLSQELEDLRNKHQLTGSNQSIYPSVPYVIHLSVHLCSQQIAFHSTRYTYRVYTNSPIHQSNIRLFCLYLIVIVETL
;
A
#
# COMPACT_ATOMS: atom_id res chain seq x y z
N MET A 1 -16.55 -53.42 6.29
CA MET A 1 -17.56 -54.27 6.97
C MET A 1 -17.89 -53.63 8.32
N SER A 2 -19.12 -53.79 8.83
CA SER A 2 -19.63 -53.40 10.18
C SER A 2 -19.46 -51.92 10.59
N GLN A 3 -20.46 -51.08 10.89
CA GLN A 3 -21.81 -51.16 11.53
C GLN A 3 -21.86 -50.72 13.01
N ARG A 4 -22.95 -49.98 13.32
CA ARG A 4 -23.51 -49.51 14.62
C ARG A 4 -22.99 -48.15 15.11
N THR A 5 -23.78 -47.06 15.26
CA THR A 5 -25.22 -46.81 15.57
C THR A 5 -25.57 -46.91 17.06
N THR A 6 -25.86 -45.75 17.70
CA THR A 6 -26.94 -45.57 18.71
C THR A 6 -27.22 -44.09 19.02
N ALA A 7 -28.49 -43.78 19.27
CA ALA A 7 -29.09 -42.65 20.00
C ALA A 7 -30.38 -43.23 20.68
N PRO A 8 -31.35 -42.49 21.25
CA PRO A 8 -31.44 -41.08 21.68
C PRO A 8 -32.00 -40.94 23.14
N LYS A 9 -32.36 -39.70 23.56
CA LYS A 9 -33.48 -39.26 24.46
C LYS A 9 -33.28 -37.75 24.74
N SER A 10 -34.22 -36.80 24.66
CA SER A 10 -35.68 -36.68 24.89
C SER A 10 -36.10 -36.52 26.35
N GLY A 11 -36.70 -35.37 26.70
CA GLY A 11 -37.28 -35.09 28.02
C GLY A 11 -37.75 -33.64 28.15
N ASP A 12 -39.06 -33.41 28.07
CA ASP A 12 -39.74 -32.17 28.40
C ASP A 12 -40.19 -32.17 29.88
N SER A 13 -40.27 -31.00 30.54
CA SER A 13 -41.53 -30.49 31.14
C SER A 13 -41.37 -29.12 31.84
N GLU A 14 -42.54 -28.49 32.05
CA GLU A 14 -43.00 -27.53 33.07
C GLU A 14 -42.03 -27.15 34.22
N GLY A 15 -42.05 -25.96 34.82
CA GLY A 15 -43.12 -24.95 34.96
C GLY A 15 -43.17 -24.44 36.42
N SER A 16 -43.97 -23.40 36.72
CA SER A 16 -44.07 -22.72 38.05
C SER A 16 -42.85 -21.84 38.46
N GLY A 17 -42.98 -20.75 39.22
CA GLY A 17 -44.19 -20.03 39.65
C GLY A 17 -44.03 -19.34 41.02
N GLY A 18 -44.37 -18.04 41.08
CA GLY A 18 -44.26 -17.19 42.30
C GLY A 18 -42.83 -16.65 42.55
N GLY A 19 -42.60 -15.41 43.01
CA GLY A 19 -43.51 -14.29 43.27
C GLY A 19 -43.82 -14.04 44.74
N SER A 20 -43.11 -13.09 45.37
CA SER A 20 -43.58 -12.35 46.55
C SER A 20 -42.68 -11.14 46.83
N ASP A 21 -43.25 -9.93 46.88
CA ASP A 21 -42.63 -8.76 47.51
C ASP A 21 -42.79 -8.81 49.04
N THR A 22 -41.88 -8.20 49.81
CA THR A 22 -42.23 -7.13 50.79
C THR A 22 -41.02 -6.52 51.51
N LEU A 23 -41.21 -5.27 51.96
CA LEU A 23 -40.24 -4.37 52.57
C LEU A 23 -40.12 -4.59 54.10
N ASN A 24 -38.96 -4.30 54.72
CA ASN A 24 -38.76 -3.15 55.64
C ASN A 24 -37.56 -3.22 56.64
N LEU A 25 -36.70 -2.19 56.58
CA LEU A 25 -36.22 -1.30 57.66
C LEU A 25 -35.44 -1.77 58.94
N SER A 26 -34.34 -1.03 59.19
CA SER A 26 -33.85 -0.48 60.49
C SER A 26 -32.67 -1.10 61.28
N SER A 27 -31.46 -0.54 61.06
CA SER A 27 -30.60 0.17 62.06
C SER A 27 -29.95 -0.57 63.28
N PRO A 28 -28.95 0.02 63.99
CA PRO A 28 -27.78 0.84 63.59
C PRO A 28 -26.45 0.27 64.20
N PRO A 29 -25.48 1.07 64.71
CA PRO A 29 -24.32 1.63 64.00
C PRO A 29 -22.94 1.06 64.41
N GLY A 30 -21.87 1.44 63.71
CA GLY A 30 -20.48 1.16 64.10
C GLY A 30 -19.47 2.07 63.37
N ASP A 31 -18.40 2.47 64.07
CA ASP A 31 -17.49 3.56 63.70
C ASP A 31 -16.37 3.21 62.68
N ILE A 32 -15.63 4.28 62.30
CA ILE A 32 -14.19 4.36 61.96
C ILE A 32 -13.82 4.77 60.51
N LYS A 33 -12.91 5.76 60.48
CA LYS A 33 -12.02 6.27 59.40
C LYS A 33 -12.58 7.23 58.33
N PRO A 34 -11.91 8.37 58.09
CA PRO A 34 -12.21 9.25 56.96
C PRO A 34 -11.71 8.62 55.66
N ARG A 35 -12.64 8.14 54.83
CA ARG A 35 -12.34 7.58 53.50
C ARG A 35 -12.13 8.73 52.52
N VAL A 36 -10.87 9.03 52.18
CA VAL A 36 -10.51 9.97 51.12
C VAL A 36 -11.20 9.55 49.80
N ALA A 37 -11.88 10.49 49.15
CA ALA A 37 -12.62 10.23 47.94
C ALA A 37 -11.67 10.09 46.73
N THR A 38 -11.42 8.86 46.30
CA THR A 38 -10.59 8.56 45.11
C THR A 38 -11.29 7.53 44.22
N GLN A 39 -12.58 7.76 43.94
CA GLN A 39 -13.45 6.80 43.25
C GLN A 39 -14.34 7.49 42.20
N CYS A 40 -13.74 7.96 41.10
CA CYS A 40 -14.50 8.40 39.91
C CYS A 40 -13.83 8.13 38.53
N PHE A 41 -12.59 7.63 38.48
CA PHE A 41 -11.83 7.46 37.22
C PHE A 41 -11.98 6.08 36.52
N GLY A 42 -12.84 5.19 37.03
CA GLY A 42 -12.97 3.82 36.53
C GLY A 42 -13.97 3.63 35.38
N ILE A 43 -14.96 4.52 35.24
CA ILE A 43 -16.14 4.29 34.38
C ILE A 43 -15.90 4.78 32.94
N GLU A 44 -15.29 5.95 32.78
CA GLU A 44 -15.08 6.59 31.46
C GLU A 44 -14.20 5.75 30.51
N LYS A 45 -13.18 5.05 31.04
CA LYS A 45 -12.31 4.16 30.24
C LYS A 45 -13.05 2.99 29.60
N ASN A 46 -14.15 2.54 30.19
CA ASN A 46 -14.99 1.49 29.59
C ASN A 46 -15.91 2.08 28.51
N SER A 47 -16.45 3.27 28.72
CA SER A 47 -17.27 4.01 27.74
C SER A 47 -16.52 4.24 26.42
N ILE A 48 -15.31 4.81 26.47
CA ILE A 48 -14.49 5.07 25.26
C ILE A 48 -14.17 3.77 24.51
N LYS A 49 -13.85 2.69 25.24
CA LYS A 49 -13.56 1.38 24.65
C LYS A 49 -14.79 0.74 24.00
N GLN A 50 -15.99 0.96 24.54
CA GLN A 50 -17.24 0.53 23.94
C GLN A 50 -17.54 1.32 22.65
N LEU A 51 -17.43 2.65 22.67
CA LEU A 51 -17.68 3.51 21.51
C LEU A 51 -16.76 3.17 20.33
N LEU A 52 -15.47 2.89 20.58
CA LEU A 52 -14.52 2.44 19.56
C LEU A 52 -14.90 1.07 18.95
N ASN A 53 -15.47 0.15 19.73
CA ASN A 53 -15.94 -1.15 19.24
C ASN A 53 -17.21 -1.01 18.38
N GLU A 54 -18.14 -0.13 18.77
CA GLU A 54 -19.35 0.18 17.99
C GLU A 54 -18.98 0.83 16.65
N PHE A 55 -18.07 1.81 16.66
CA PHE A 55 -17.55 2.47 15.46
C PHE A 55 -16.85 1.49 14.51
N LYS A 56 -16.01 0.58 15.04
CA LYS A 56 -15.39 -0.51 14.25
C LYS A 56 -16.46 -1.43 13.66
N GLY A 57 -17.49 -1.79 14.44
CA GLY A 57 -18.58 -2.66 14.00
C GLY A 57 -19.33 -2.14 12.78
N LEU A 58 -19.64 -0.84 12.75
CA LEU A 58 -20.29 -0.17 11.62
C LEU A 58 -19.46 -0.26 10.33
N TYR A 59 -18.14 -0.02 10.42
CA TYR A 59 -17.24 -0.11 9.27
C TYR A 59 -17.04 -1.54 8.78
N GLU A 60 -16.89 -2.53 9.69
CA GLU A 60 -16.88 -3.94 9.30
C GLU A 60 -18.21 -4.36 8.62
N GLN A 61 -19.36 -3.85 9.10
CA GLN A 61 -20.67 -4.16 8.52
C GLN A 61 -20.82 -3.57 7.11
N ARG A 62 -20.42 -2.31 6.89
CA ARG A 62 -20.36 -1.71 5.54
C ARG A 62 -19.48 -2.52 4.59
N LEU A 63 -18.30 -2.95 5.04
CA LEU A 63 -17.39 -3.77 4.23
C LEU A 63 -18.03 -5.13 3.85
N ARG A 64 -18.66 -5.83 4.81
CA ARG A 64 -19.36 -7.11 4.57
C ARG A 64 -20.56 -6.97 3.63
N CYS A 65 -21.33 -5.88 3.73
CA CYS A 65 -22.41 -5.60 2.77
C CYS A 65 -21.85 -5.45 1.35
N LEU A 66 -20.71 -4.77 1.19
CA LEU A 66 -20.08 -4.54 -0.11
C LEU A 66 -19.38 -5.79 -0.68
N GLU A 67 -19.01 -6.75 0.17
CA GLU A 67 -18.55 -8.09 -0.23
C GLU A 67 -19.69 -9.03 -0.63
N SER A 68 -20.90 -8.77 -0.15
CA SER A 68 -22.08 -9.59 -0.42
C SER A 68 -22.78 -9.22 -1.72
N ASP A 69 -22.52 -8.03 -2.27
CA ASP A 69 -23.14 -7.55 -3.51
C ASP A 69 -22.41 -8.09 -4.75
N THR A 70 -22.86 -9.26 -5.20
CA THR A 70 -22.33 -9.93 -6.41
C THR A 70 -22.76 -9.26 -7.73
N THR A 71 -23.48 -8.13 -7.71
CA THR A 71 -23.86 -7.40 -8.92
C THR A 71 -22.79 -6.39 -9.37
N ILE A 72 -21.91 -5.99 -8.46
CA ILE A 72 -20.83 -5.02 -8.69
C ILE A 72 -19.65 -5.70 -9.40
N ILE A 73 -19.04 -5.00 -10.37
CA ILE A 73 -17.82 -5.50 -11.05
C ILE A 73 -16.67 -5.52 -10.04
N ARG A 74 -15.90 -6.63 -9.98
CA ARG A 74 -14.84 -6.87 -8.98
C ARG A 74 -13.87 -5.69 -8.76
N GLU A 75 -13.58 -4.92 -9.81
CA GLU A 75 -12.72 -3.74 -9.78
C GLU A 75 -13.39 -2.55 -9.08
N GLU A 76 -14.68 -2.28 -9.36
CA GLU A 76 -15.49 -1.32 -8.58
C GLU A 76 -15.65 -1.77 -7.12
N THR A 77 -15.79 -3.08 -6.86
CA THR A 77 -15.82 -3.63 -5.49
C THR A 77 -14.52 -3.32 -4.75
N LEU A 78 -13.36 -3.45 -5.42
CA LEU A 78 -12.07 -3.12 -4.84
C LEU A 78 -11.89 -1.62 -4.64
N GLN A 79 -12.30 -0.78 -5.60
CA GLN A 79 -12.24 0.68 -5.45
C GLN A 79 -13.09 1.15 -4.26
N ARG A 80 -14.37 0.72 -4.18
CA ARG A 80 -15.24 1.08 -3.05
C ARG A 80 -14.70 0.58 -1.71
N LYS A 81 -13.99 -0.56 -1.66
CA LYS A 81 -13.28 -1.00 -0.44
C LYS A 81 -12.13 -0.06 -0.06
N VAL A 82 -11.34 0.41 -1.04
CA VAL A 82 -10.30 1.43 -0.81
C VAL A 82 -10.93 2.71 -0.30
N ASP A 83 -12.02 3.17 -0.91
CA ASP A 83 -12.74 4.38 -0.50
C ASP A 83 -13.28 4.27 0.95
N PHE A 84 -13.87 3.13 1.31
CA PHE A 84 -14.34 2.88 2.69
C PHE A 84 -13.21 2.78 3.72
N LEU A 85 -12.07 2.17 3.37
CA LEU A 85 -10.89 2.14 4.24
C LEU A 85 -10.24 3.51 4.38
N GLN A 86 -10.23 4.31 3.31
CA GLN A 86 -9.76 5.70 3.35
C GLN A 86 -10.67 6.57 4.24
N SER A 87 -12.00 6.40 4.16
CA SER A 87 -12.96 7.04 5.06
C SER A 87 -12.70 6.67 6.52
N TYR A 88 -12.49 5.39 6.81
CA TYR A 88 -12.18 4.91 8.17
C TYR A 88 -10.88 5.50 8.74
N VAL A 89 -9.83 5.61 7.90
CA VAL A 89 -8.56 6.23 8.28
C VAL A 89 -8.69 7.74 8.51
N ASN A 90 -9.49 8.43 7.68
CA ASN A 90 -9.76 9.85 7.83
C ASN A 90 -10.52 10.14 9.15
N ASP A 91 -11.58 9.39 9.45
CA ASP A 91 -12.34 9.52 10.71
C ASP A 91 -11.45 9.28 11.94
N LEU A 92 -10.55 8.29 11.86
CA LEU A 92 -9.54 8.03 12.90
C LEU A 92 -8.53 9.18 13.04
N ALA A 93 -8.13 9.82 11.95
CA ALA A 93 -7.23 10.97 11.98
C ALA A 93 -7.90 12.18 12.66
N ASP A 94 -9.16 12.49 12.30
CA ASP A 94 -9.92 13.58 12.94
C ASP A 94 -10.20 13.30 14.43
N GLN A 95 -10.54 12.05 14.80
CA GLN A 95 -10.67 11.65 16.22
C GLN A 95 -9.35 11.82 17.00
N ASN A 96 -8.22 11.41 16.42
CA ASN A 96 -6.90 11.61 17.02
C ASN A 96 -6.55 13.11 17.14
N GLN A 97 -6.91 13.94 16.17
CA GLN A 97 -6.69 15.39 16.22
C GLN A 97 -7.51 16.07 17.33
N VAL A 98 -8.74 15.64 17.57
CA VAL A 98 -9.58 16.11 18.71
C VAL A 98 -9.00 15.64 20.05
N LEU A 99 -8.50 14.40 20.12
CA LEU A 99 -7.80 13.89 21.31
C LEU A 99 -6.53 14.70 21.62
N VAL A 100 -5.70 14.98 20.61
CA VAL A 100 -4.50 15.83 20.77
C VAL A 100 -4.87 17.22 21.24
N GLN A 101 -5.88 17.87 20.65
CA GLN A 101 -6.33 19.19 21.09
C GLN A 101 -6.82 19.18 22.54
N THR A 102 -7.57 18.15 22.94
CA THR A 102 -8.04 17.97 24.32
C THR A 102 -6.88 17.79 25.30
N ILE A 103 -5.85 17.03 24.92
CA ILE A 103 -4.63 16.84 25.73
C ILE A 103 -3.86 18.16 25.86
N GLU A 104 -3.68 18.91 24.76
CA GLU A 104 -3.05 20.24 24.81
C GLU A 104 -3.80 21.19 25.75
N ASP A 105 -5.13 21.22 25.70
CA ASP A 105 -5.93 22.18 26.46
C ASP A 105 -6.00 21.80 27.95
N LEU A 106 -6.05 20.50 28.27
CA LEU A 106 -5.83 20.00 29.63
C LEU A 106 -4.42 20.34 30.15
N GLN A 107 -3.39 20.28 29.30
CA GLN A 107 -2.03 20.65 29.69
C GLN A 107 -1.87 22.16 29.89
N LYS A 108 -2.45 23.00 29.03
CA LYS A 108 -2.53 24.46 29.22
C LYS A 108 -3.24 24.80 30.53
N GLU A 109 -4.32 24.10 30.88
CA GLU A 109 -5.02 24.30 32.16
C GLU A 109 -4.17 23.84 33.36
N ALA A 110 -3.42 22.74 33.22
CA ALA A 110 -2.49 22.27 34.24
C ALA A 110 -1.34 23.26 34.47
N ASP A 111 -0.71 23.77 33.40
CA ASP A 111 0.35 24.77 33.46
C ASP A 111 -0.16 26.10 34.04
N HIS A 112 -1.39 26.50 33.73
CA HIS A 112 -2.04 27.64 34.36
C HIS A 112 -2.29 27.42 35.86
N LYS A 113 -2.74 26.23 36.28
CA LYS A 113 -2.93 25.87 37.70
C LYS A 113 -1.60 25.85 38.46
N VAL A 114 -0.55 25.27 37.88
CA VAL A 114 0.82 25.28 38.44
C VAL A 114 1.33 26.72 38.58
N SER A 115 1.17 27.55 37.56
CA SER A 115 1.55 28.97 37.59
C SER A 115 0.81 29.73 38.70
N HIS A 116 -0.50 29.51 38.84
CA HIS A 116 -1.34 30.14 39.86
C HIS A 116 -0.94 29.71 41.29
N LEU A 117 -0.59 28.43 41.49
CA LEU A 117 -0.07 27.93 42.77
C LEU A 117 1.33 28.49 43.07
N GLY A 118 2.20 28.60 42.08
CA GLY A 118 3.52 29.23 42.20
C GLY A 118 3.44 30.70 42.60
N MET A 119 2.48 31.46 42.04
CA MET A 119 2.20 32.84 42.47
C MET A 119 1.71 32.91 43.93
N LYS A 120 0.79 32.03 44.33
CA LYS A 120 0.28 31.97 45.72
C LYS A 120 1.37 31.62 46.75
N LEU A 121 2.30 30.74 46.40
CA LEU A 121 3.46 30.44 47.25
C LEU A 121 4.38 31.67 47.41
N ARG A 122 4.60 32.45 46.35
CA ARG A 122 5.42 33.68 46.42
C ARG A 122 4.78 34.81 47.23
N THR A 123 3.45 34.91 47.28
CA THR A 123 2.77 35.89 48.17
C THR A 123 2.68 35.40 49.62
N SER A 124 2.58 34.09 49.86
CA SER A 124 2.61 33.54 51.22
C SER A 124 3.97 33.69 51.93
N GLY A 125 5.07 33.87 51.19
CA GLY A 125 6.43 33.97 51.72
C GLY A 125 6.83 35.32 52.34
N ARG A 126 5.90 36.27 52.53
CA ARG A 126 6.17 37.63 53.06
C ARG A 126 5.53 37.93 54.43
N ILE A 127 5.12 36.92 55.20
CA ILE A 127 4.39 37.10 56.47
C ILE A 127 5.10 36.37 57.63
N LEU A 128 6.43 36.47 57.69
CA LEU A 128 7.26 36.01 58.82
C LEU A 128 8.45 36.95 59.14
N ASP A 129 8.31 38.26 58.87
CA ASP A 129 9.18 39.25 59.50
C ASP A 129 8.73 39.42 60.97
N VAL A 130 9.52 38.90 61.91
CA VAL A 130 9.29 39.03 63.35
C VAL A 130 10.00 40.30 63.85
N PRO A 131 9.30 41.28 64.45
CA PRO A 131 9.94 42.48 64.99
C PRO A 131 10.85 42.13 66.16
N GLU A 132 12.14 42.44 66.03
CA GLU A 132 13.13 42.19 67.08
C GLU A 132 12.94 43.14 68.28
N VAL A 133 13.05 42.60 69.49
CA VAL A 133 12.61 43.28 70.72
C VAL A 133 13.71 44.20 71.25
N ALA A 134 13.39 45.49 71.38
CA ALA A 134 14.30 46.48 71.97
C ALA A 134 14.54 46.22 73.47
N TRP A 135 15.77 45.89 73.84
CA TRP A 135 16.21 45.79 75.23
C TRP A 135 16.85 47.09 75.72
N LYS A 136 16.42 47.54 76.90
CA LYS A 136 16.85 48.77 77.57
C LYS A 136 17.78 48.41 78.73
N THR A 137 18.90 49.11 78.91
CA THR A 137 19.69 49.07 80.16
C THR A 137 20.32 50.44 80.40
N LEU A 138 20.69 50.74 81.65
CA LEU A 138 20.90 52.09 82.19
C LEU A 138 22.33 52.31 82.73
N SER A 139 22.86 53.53 82.57
CA SER A 139 23.70 54.28 83.54
C SER A 139 23.75 55.74 83.03
N LEU A 140 23.37 56.80 83.75
CA LEU A 140 23.70 57.35 85.09
C LEU A 140 24.93 58.30 85.05
N ASP A 141 24.80 59.41 85.79
CA ASP A 141 25.63 60.64 85.95
C ASP A 141 24.91 61.86 85.31
N GLU A 142 24.18 62.74 86.02
CA GLU A 142 24.40 63.45 87.31
C GLU A 142 25.36 64.67 87.13
N LEU A 143 24.88 65.87 86.76
CA LEU A 143 24.24 66.96 87.55
C LEU A 143 25.28 68.06 87.93
N VAL A 144 24.79 69.30 88.17
CA VAL A 144 25.45 70.52 88.72
C VAL A 144 25.71 71.66 87.73
N GLU A 145 25.47 72.89 88.23
CA GLU A 145 25.47 74.18 87.53
C GLU A 145 26.80 74.96 87.71
N PRO A 146 27.09 75.99 86.88
CA PRO A 146 28.20 76.91 87.10
C PRO A 146 27.75 78.25 87.73
N ILE A 147 28.25 78.59 88.93
CA ILE A 147 28.15 79.94 89.55
C ILE A 147 29.52 80.33 90.16
N PRO A 148 29.99 81.60 90.08
CA PRO A 148 31.36 81.99 90.43
C PRO A 148 31.56 82.56 91.86
N ASP A 149 32.84 82.67 92.27
CA ASP A 149 33.35 83.28 93.50
C ASP A 149 33.03 84.78 93.68
N ILE A 150 33.10 85.25 94.96
CA ILE A 150 33.44 86.62 95.47
C ILE A 150 33.07 86.67 96.99
N PRO A 151 33.75 87.39 97.94
CA PRO A 151 34.97 88.24 97.88
C PRO A 151 36.04 88.04 99.03
N HIS A 152 37.07 88.90 99.01
CA HIS A 152 37.90 89.40 100.14
C HIS A 152 39.13 88.62 100.70
N LYS A 153 40.31 88.96 100.15
CA LYS A 153 41.51 89.59 100.80
C LYS A 153 41.48 89.90 102.32
N PRO A 154 42.66 90.14 102.98
CA PRO A 154 44.07 89.79 102.63
C PRO A 154 44.89 89.20 103.83
N GLY A 155 46.12 88.68 103.60
CA GLY A 155 46.88 88.03 104.69
C GLY A 155 48.40 87.77 104.57
N SER A 156 49.14 88.46 103.70
CA SER A 156 50.62 88.62 103.71
C SER A 156 51.52 87.51 104.35
N LEU A 157 52.15 86.65 103.53
CA LEU A 157 53.49 86.10 103.81
C LEU A 157 54.23 85.73 102.51
N VAL A 158 55.08 86.65 102.05
CA VAL A 158 55.48 86.81 100.63
C VAL A 158 56.71 85.96 100.23
N GLN A 159 56.92 84.79 100.87
CA GLN A 159 58.18 84.04 100.69
C GLN A 159 58.06 82.51 100.57
N ILE A 160 56.83 81.98 100.52
CA ILE A 160 56.56 80.57 100.13
C ILE A 160 55.91 80.50 98.73
N ALA A 161 55.32 81.60 98.27
CA ALA A 161 54.52 81.65 97.04
C ALA A 161 55.30 81.35 95.75
N SER A 162 56.60 81.64 95.68
CA SER A 162 57.42 81.35 94.49
C SER A 162 57.63 79.84 94.28
N GLU A 163 58.03 79.13 95.34
CA GLU A 163 58.25 77.68 95.30
C GLU A 163 56.93 76.92 95.11
N LEU A 164 55.84 77.43 95.69
CA LEU A 164 54.50 76.86 95.52
C LEU A 164 53.96 77.08 94.10
N GLU A 165 54.20 78.24 93.48
CA GLU A 165 53.78 78.48 92.09
C GLU A 165 54.64 77.67 91.09
N GLU A 166 55.94 77.46 91.35
CA GLU A 166 56.78 76.61 90.50
C GLU A 166 56.43 75.11 90.65
N LEU A 167 56.17 74.63 91.87
CA LEU A 167 55.62 73.28 92.09
C LEU A 167 54.23 73.10 91.45
N LYS A 168 53.39 74.14 91.47
CA LYS A 168 52.07 74.16 90.82
C LYS A 168 52.18 74.14 89.29
N ILE A 169 53.15 74.83 88.68
CA ILE A 169 53.46 74.72 87.25
C ILE A 169 53.94 73.31 86.91
N GLN A 170 54.83 72.71 87.72
CA GLN A 170 55.26 71.32 87.52
C GLN A 170 54.10 70.32 87.69
N LEU A 171 53.20 70.54 88.65
CA LEU A 171 52.03 69.71 88.88
C LEU A 171 51.05 69.81 87.70
N GLN A 172 50.69 71.02 87.28
CA GLN A 172 49.85 71.25 86.10
C GLN A 172 50.45 70.66 84.81
N THR A 173 51.78 70.69 84.67
CA THR A 173 52.48 70.05 83.55
C THR A 173 52.35 68.52 83.62
N LYS A 174 52.53 67.92 84.81
CA LYS A 174 52.32 66.47 85.01
C LYS A 174 50.86 66.07 84.81
N ASP A 175 49.90 66.85 85.30
CA ASP A 175 48.47 66.61 85.10
C ASP A 175 48.08 66.74 83.62
N MET A 176 48.74 67.59 82.85
CA MET A 176 48.57 67.66 81.39
C MET A 176 49.08 66.38 80.73
N VAL A 177 50.32 65.97 81.01
CA VAL A 177 50.92 64.72 80.51
C VAL A 177 50.10 63.49 80.90
N ILE A 178 49.58 63.43 82.14
CA ILE A 178 48.69 62.35 82.59
C ILE A 178 47.38 62.35 81.79
N ARG A 179 46.74 63.49 81.57
CA ARG A 179 45.51 63.58 80.75
C ARG A 179 45.74 63.25 79.28
N ASP A 180 46.92 63.55 78.73
CA ASP A 180 47.31 63.18 77.38
C ASP A 180 47.57 61.67 77.28
N LEU A 181 48.35 61.09 78.21
CA LEU A 181 48.60 59.63 78.28
C LEU A 181 47.33 58.82 78.54
N GLU A 182 46.41 59.29 79.39
CA GLU A 182 45.12 58.64 79.57
C GLU A 182 44.22 58.75 78.34
N ARG A 183 44.29 59.86 77.58
CA ARG A 183 43.57 60.01 76.32
C ARG A 183 44.11 59.01 75.30
N GLU A 184 45.41 58.98 75.10
CA GLU A 184 46.10 58.05 74.21
C GLU A 184 45.84 56.58 74.61
N LEU A 185 45.82 56.26 75.91
CA LEU A 185 45.46 54.94 76.41
C LEU A 185 43.99 54.57 76.12
N ARG A 186 43.04 55.50 76.33
CA ARG A 186 41.62 55.31 76.00
C ARG A 186 41.41 55.13 74.50
N GLU A 187 42.09 55.90 73.67
CA GLU A 187 42.10 55.77 72.21
C GLU A 187 42.71 54.43 71.76
N ASN A 188 43.84 54.01 72.34
CA ASN A 188 44.49 52.73 72.06
C ASN A 188 43.62 51.52 72.45
N ILE A 189 42.88 51.62 73.57
CA ILE A 189 41.89 50.61 73.99
C ILE A 189 40.72 50.56 73.00
N GLN A 190 40.12 51.69 72.61
CA GLN A 190 39.06 51.71 71.59
C GLN A 190 39.55 51.17 70.23
N GLN A 191 40.78 51.48 69.84
CA GLN A 191 41.39 50.99 68.60
C GLN A 191 41.54 49.45 68.63
N LYS A 192 41.99 48.88 69.76
CA LYS A 192 42.05 47.43 69.97
C LYS A 192 40.68 46.76 70.04
N GLN A 193 39.66 47.46 70.57
CA GLN A 193 38.30 46.94 70.64
C GLN A 193 37.64 46.85 69.25
N LYS A 194 37.92 47.82 68.35
CA LYS A 194 37.57 47.72 66.92
C LYS A 194 38.28 46.59 66.17
N VAL A 195 39.49 46.19 66.59
CA VAL A 195 40.18 45.00 66.04
C VAL A 195 39.49 43.71 66.48
N LEU A 196 38.87 43.68 67.67
CA LEU A 196 38.06 42.55 68.14
C LEU A 196 36.73 42.40 67.40
N GLU A 197 36.05 43.50 67.02
CA GLU A 197 34.90 43.46 66.09
C GLU A 197 35.29 42.85 64.72
N GLY A 198 36.55 43.01 64.31
CA GLY A 198 37.12 42.33 63.15
C GLY A 198 37.10 40.80 63.24
N SER A 199 37.12 40.22 64.45
CA SER A 199 37.05 38.76 64.65
C SER A 199 35.66 38.19 64.38
N GLU A 200 34.59 38.91 64.74
CA GLU A 200 33.22 38.52 64.42
C GLU A 200 32.96 38.57 62.92
N ARG A 201 33.48 39.61 62.24
CA ARG A 201 33.47 39.69 60.77
C ARG A 201 34.26 38.55 60.13
N LEU A 202 35.39 38.15 60.71
CA LEU A 202 36.18 37.01 60.23
C LEU A 202 35.41 35.68 60.38
N VAL A 203 34.66 35.50 61.47
CA VAL A 203 33.78 34.33 61.68
C VAL A 203 32.62 34.35 60.69
N HIS A 204 32.00 35.52 60.44
CA HIS A 204 30.94 35.68 59.45
C HIS A 204 31.43 35.32 58.04
N LEU A 205 32.52 35.92 57.57
CA LEU A 205 33.15 35.65 56.27
C LEU A 205 33.57 34.18 56.13
N LYS A 206 34.05 33.54 57.21
CA LYS A 206 34.37 32.11 57.22
C LYS A 206 33.11 31.23 57.10
N SER A 207 31.99 31.65 57.69
CA SER A 207 30.70 30.96 57.53
C SER A 207 30.12 31.15 56.12
N GLU A 208 30.26 32.33 55.51
CA GLU A 208 29.87 32.63 54.14
C GLU A 208 30.71 31.84 53.13
N LEU A 209 32.03 31.80 53.28
CA LEU A 209 32.91 30.93 52.49
C LEU A 209 32.52 29.46 52.61
N SER A 210 32.17 28.99 53.82
CA SER A 210 31.69 27.62 54.05
C SER A 210 30.31 27.35 53.42
N CYS A 211 29.49 28.38 53.23
CA CYS A 211 28.21 28.31 52.52
C CYS A 211 28.44 28.29 51.00
N LEU A 212 29.27 29.19 50.48
CA LEU A 212 29.63 29.28 49.06
C LEU A 212 30.34 28.02 48.57
N GLN A 213 31.25 27.42 49.34
CA GLN A 213 31.84 26.12 49.01
C GLN A 213 30.80 24.99 48.95
N ARG A 214 29.76 25.04 49.79
CA ARG A 214 28.67 24.06 49.76
C ARG A 214 27.82 24.23 48.49
N ILE A 215 27.41 25.46 48.19
CA ILE A 215 26.69 25.81 46.95
C ILE A 215 27.52 25.43 45.72
N GLN A 216 28.83 25.70 45.70
CA GLN A 216 29.72 25.29 44.61
C GLN A 216 29.75 23.76 44.44
N LYS A 217 29.85 23.01 45.55
CA LYS A 217 29.85 21.54 45.54
C LYS A 217 28.51 20.96 45.05
N ASP A 218 27.40 21.52 45.49
CA ASP A 218 26.06 21.08 45.11
C ASP A 218 25.75 21.43 43.64
N ASN A 219 26.14 22.63 43.18
CA ASN A 219 26.09 23.00 41.75
C ASN A 219 26.95 22.07 40.89
N MET A 220 28.15 21.71 41.34
CA MET A 220 29.06 20.81 40.60
C MET A 220 28.54 19.37 40.56
N LYS A 221 27.78 18.94 41.58
CA LYS A 221 27.00 17.69 41.54
C LYS A 221 25.82 17.79 40.57
N GLU A 222 25.09 18.90 40.54
CA GLU A 222 23.98 19.11 39.59
C GLU A 222 24.47 19.14 38.14
N ILE A 223 25.64 19.73 37.87
CA ILE A 223 26.31 19.68 36.56
C ILE A 223 26.63 18.24 36.17
N ALA A 224 27.29 17.47 37.05
CA ALA A 224 27.57 16.05 36.77
C ALA A 224 26.30 15.22 36.54
N GLU A 225 25.22 15.47 37.28
CA GLU A 225 23.91 14.83 37.05
C GLU A 225 23.26 15.25 35.73
N LYS A 226 23.50 16.47 35.24
CA LYS A 226 23.05 16.92 33.91
C LYS A 226 23.90 16.30 32.80
N ASP A 227 25.21 16.25 32.95
CA ASP A 227 26.12 15.65 31.95
C ASP A 227 25.84 14.15 31.75
N ILE A 228 25.55 13.42 32.84
CA ILE A 228 25.10 12.02 32.77
C ILE A 228 23.77 11.89 32.00
N ARG A 229 22.83 12.84 32.18
CA ARG A 229 21.57 12.85 31.42
C ARG A 229 21.78 13.21 29.94
N ILE A 230 22.67 14.16 29.65
CA ILE A 230 23.04 14.55 28.27
C ILE A 230 23.67 13.36 27.55
N THR A 231 24.65 12.69 28.17
CA THR A 231 25.30 11.48 27.62
C THR A 231 24.28 10.37 27.36
N LYS A 232 23.33 10.16 28.28
CA LYS A 232 22.25 9.16 28.10
C LYS A 232 21.27 9.53 26.99
N LEU A 233 20.96 10.82 26.81
CA LEU A 233 20.12 11.31 25.71
C LEU A 233 20.85 11.18 24.37
N GLN A 234 22.14 11.46 24.31
CA GLN A 234 22.98 11.27 23.12
C GLN A 234 23.00 9.80 22.69
N ALA A 235 23.28 8.86 23.62
CA ALA A 235 23.24 7.43 23.33
C ALA A 235 21.86 6.94 22.88
N ASN A 236 20.77 7.49 23.42
CA ASN A 236 19.41 7.19 22.95
C ASN A 236 19.14 7.75 21.53
N ILE A 237 19.67 8.93 21.19
CA ILE A 237 19.55 9.51 19.84
C ILE A 237 20.34 8.68 18.82
N GLU A 238 21.56 8.25 19.17
CA GLU A 238 22.38 7.35 18.34
C GLU A 238 21.68 6.00 18.11
N LEU A 239 21.06 5.43 19.15
CA LEU A 239 20.25 4.20 19.04
C LEU A 239 19.08 4.38 18.07
N LEU A 240 18.28 5.45 18.25
CA LEU A 240 17.13 5.75 17.38
C LEU A 240 17.55 6.06 15.94
N GLN A 241 18.73 6.64 15.73
CA GLN A 241 19.30 6.81 14.39
C GLN A 241 19.68 5.46 13.76
N HIS A 242 20.26 4.53 14.52
CA HIS A 242 20.56 3.18 14.05
C HIS A 242 19.28 2.40 13.71
N GLU A 243 18.27 2.42 14.58
CA GLU A 243 16.95 1.82 14.33
C GLU A 243 16.26 2.45 13.11
N GLY A 244 16.43 3.77 12.90
CA GLY A 244 15.98 4.48 11.69
C GLY A 244 16.68 4.00 10.41
N VAL A 245 17.99 3.75 10.46
CA VAL A 245 18.76 3.19 9.33
C VAL A 245 18.35 1.74 9.05
N ASP A 246 18.20 0.90 10.08
CA ASP A 246 17.79 -0.50 9.93
C ASP A 246 16.37 -0.62 9.37
N THR A 247 15.42 0.17 9.87
CA THR A 247 14.04 0.19 9.35
C THR A 247 13.98 0.75 7.93
N HIS A 248 14.79 1.76 7.58
CA HIS A 248 14.90 2.24 6.20
C HIS A 248 15.53 1.19 5.26
N ALA A 249 16.50 0.41 5.73
CA ALA A 249 17.08 -0.71 4.98
C ALA A 249 16.08 -1.86 4.79
N GLN A 250 15.25 -2.17 5.80
CA GLN A 250 14.17 -3.14 5.69
C GLN A 250 13.07 -2.69 4.71
N LEU A 251 12.64 -1.43 4.77
CA LEU A 251 11.70 -0.83 3.80
C LEU A 251 12.28 -0.84 2.38
N SER A 252 13.58 -0.58 2.22
CA SER A 252 14.27 -0.66 0.93
C SER A 252 14.25 -2.08 0.35
N LYS A 253 14.49 -3.11 1.18
CA LYS A 253 14.34 -4.52 0.78
C LYS A 253 12.90 -4.86 0.41
N LEU A 254 11.92 -4.38 1.18
CA LEU A 254 10.50 -4.59 0.91
C LEU A 254 10.09 -3.95 -0.44
N ASN A 255 10.57 -2.75 -0.74
CA ASN A 255 10.32 -2.04 -2.00
C ASN A 255 11.03 -2.66 -3.22
N VAL A 256 12.12 -3.42 -3.03
CA VAL A 256 12.67 -4.30 -4.06
C VAL A 256 11.72 -5.48 -4.28
N ARG A 257 11.31 -6.17 -3.20
CA ARG A 257 10.42 -7.35 -3.29
C ARG A 257 9.04 -7.03 -3.88
N VAL A 258 8.47 -5.85 -3.61
CA VAL A 258 7.22 -5.40 -4.23
C VAL A 258 7.38 -5.25 -5.75
N ARG A 259 8.49 -4.70 -6.23
CA ARG A 259 8.78 -4.57 -7.68
C ARG A 259 9.00 -5.93 -8.34
N GLU A 260 9.74 -6.84 -7.71
CA GLU A 260 9.89 -8.23 -8.17
C GLU A 260 8.52 -8.92 -8.34
N LEU A 261 7.63 -8.75 -7.36
CA LEU A 261 6.28 -9.33 -7.39
C LEU A 261 5.39 -8.66 -8.45
N GLN A 262 5.50 -7.35 -8.67
CA GLN A 262 4.81 -6.67 -9.77
C GLN A 262 5.29 -7.17 -11.14
N GLU A 263 6.60 -7.41 -11.32
CA GLU A 263 7.14 -8.00 -12.55
C GLU A 263 6.77 -9.47 -12.74
N GLU A 264 6.66 -10.26 -11.67
CA GLU A 264 6.14 -11.63 -11.73
C GLU A 264 4.65 -11.64 -12.10
N VAL A 265 3.83 -10.78 -11.49
CA VAL A 265 2.40 -10.61 -11.85
C VAL A 265 2.26 -10.24 -13.32
N ARG A 266 2.98 -9.20 -13.79
CA ARG A 266 2.97 -8.80 -15.21
C ARG A 266 3.39 -9.94 -16.14
N ARG A 267 4.42 -10.72 -15.79
CA ARG A 267 4.81 -11.91 -16.56
C ARG A 267 3.71 -12.99 -16.56
N LYS A 268 2.96 -13.19 -15.47
CA LYS A 268 1.84 -14.14 -15.45
C LYS A 268 0.62 -13.65 -16.23
N GLU A 269 0.37 -12.35 -16.26
CA GLU A 269 -0.65 -11.72 -17.11
C GLU A 269 -0.27 -11.87 -18.60
N GLU A 270 0.98 -11.56 -18.98
CA GLU A 270 1.51 -11.77 -20.34
C GLU A 270 1.44 -13.25 -20.76
N GLU A 271 1.84 -14.18 -19.88
CA GLU A 271 1.68 -15.63 -20.13
C GLU A 271 0.19 -16.03 -20.27
N TRP A 272 -0.71 -15.46 -19.47
CA TRP A 272 -2.14 -15.77 -19.51
C TRP A 272 -2.78 -15.25 -20.79
N MET A 273 -2.50 -14.02 -21.19
CA MET A 273 -2.91 -13.43 -22.47
C MET A 273 -2.39 -14.26 -23.66
N GLN A 274 -1.14 -14.73 -23.60
CA GLN A 274 -0.61 -15.64 -24.63
C GLN A 274 -1.33 -17.01 -24.64
N ARG A 275 -1.69 -17.57 -23.49
CA ARG A 275 -2.48 -18.81 -23.40
C ARG A 275 -3.88 -18.59 -23.99
N GLU A 276 -4.52 -17.47 -23.67
CA GLU A 276 -5.85 -17.15 -24.17
C GLU A 276 -5.84 -16.93 -25.68
N ALA A 277 -4.90 -16.14 -26.21
CA ALA A 277 -4.72 -15.95 -27.65
C ALA A 277 -4.47 -17.28 -28.39
N LYS A 278 -3.63 -18.16 -27.83
CA LYS A 278 -3.41 -19.52 -28.37
C LYS A 278 -4.67 -20.40 -28.32
N GLN A 279 -5.56 -20.21 -27.33
CA GLN A 279 -6.87 -20.89 -27.29
C GLN A 279 -7.84 -20.29 -28.31
N ARG A 280 -7.98 -18.96 -28.39
CA ARG A 280 -8.82 -18.26 -29.38
C ARG A 280 -8.46 -18.70 -30.80
N LEU A 281 -7.18 -18.64 -31.19
CA LEU A 281 -6.68 -19.11 -32.49
C LEU A 281 -6.97 -20.60 -32.75
N LYS A 282 -6.96 -21.45 -31.70
CA LYS A 282 -7.30 -22.87 -31.80
C LYS A 282 -8.81 -23.12 -31.96
N TYR A 283 -9.67 -22.27 -31.40
CA TYR A 283 -11.11 -22.31 -31.63
C TYR A 283 -11.48 -21.76 -33.02
N GLU A 284 -10.87 -20.64 -33.41
CA GLU A 284 -11.02 -20.03 -34.73
C GLU A 284 -10.59 -20.99 -35.84
N LYS A 285 -9.43 -21.65 -35.72
CA LYS A 285 -9.00 -22.68 -36.67
C LYS A 285 -9.98 -23.86 -36.72
N LYS A 286 -10.49 -24.33 -35.57
CA LYS A 286 -11.52 -25.40 -35.53
C LYS A 286 -12.82 -24.98 -36.21
N LEU A 287 -13.23 -23.72 -36.08
CA LEU A 287 -14.41 -23.15 -36.72
C LEU A 287 -14.20 -23.08 -38.25
N GLN A 288 -13.04 -22.61 -38.70
CA GLN A 288 -12.64 -22.61 -40.11
C GLN A 288 -12.61 -24.04 -40.69
N GLU A 289 -11.98 -24.99 -40.00
CA GLU A 289 -12.00 -26.42 -40.38
C GLU A 289 -13.43 -27.00 -40.39
N ALA A 290 -14.35 -26.51 -39.55
CA ALA A 290 -15.76 -26.90 -39.60
C ALA A 290 -16.50 -26.27 -40.79
N ASP A 291 -16.24 -25.01 -41.13
CA ASP A 291 -16.82 -24.37 -42.31
C ASP A 291 -16.28 -24.92 -43.63
N ASP A 292 -15.01 -25.29 -43.71
CA ASP A 292 -14.46 -25.94 -44.89
C ASP A 292 -15.01 -27.37 -45.08
N ARG A 293 -15.28 -28.10 -43.98
CA ARG A 293 -16.10 -29.33 -44.04
C ARG A 293 -17.52 -29.04 -44.51
N ARG A 294 -18.20 -28.01 -43.99
CA ARG A 294 -19.54 -27.62 -44.47
C ARG A 294 -19.56 -27.18 -45.94
N ARG A 295 -18.45 -26.64 -46.47
CA ARG A 295 -18.28 -26.33 -47.90
C ARG A 295 -18.08 -27.62 -48.72
N GLN A 296 -17.19 -28.51 -48.30
CA GLN A 296 -16.97 -29.81 -48.94
C GLN A 296 -18.22 -30.69 -48.95
N GLU A 297 -18.99 -30.73 -47.85
CA GLU A 297 -20.29 -31.44 -47.78
C GLU A 297 -21.37 -30.84 -48.68
N ARG A 298 -21.29 -29.55 -49.02
CA ARG A 298 -22.20 -28.89 -49.98
C ARG A 298 -21.77 -29.17 -51.42
N GLN A 299 -20.47 -29.14 -51.70
CA GLN A 299 -19.93 -29.54 -52.99
C GLN A 299 -20.21 -31.01 -53.29
N GLY A 300 -19.90 -31.92 -52.37
CA GLY A 300 -20.19 -33.35 -52.50
C GLY A 300 -21.69 -33.63 -52.67
N ARG A 301 -22.58 -32.90 -51.97
CA ARG A 301 -24.03 -33.00 -52.19
C ARG A 301 -24.44 -32.52 -53.58
N ALA A 302 -23.94 -31.38 -54.05
CA ALA A 302 -24.23 -30.89 -55.40
C ALA A 302 -23.63 -31.77 -56.51
N GLU A 303 -22.47 -32.39 -56.28
CA GLU A 303 -21.86 -33.37 -57.19
C GLU A 303 -22.64 -34.70 -57.21
N GLU A 304 -23.17 -35.15 -56.07
CA GLU A 304 -24.00 -36.35 -56.00
C GLU A 304 -25.42 -36.12 -56.55
N GLU A 305 -26.00 -34.93 -56.34
CA GLU A 305 -27.24 -34.46 -56.97
C GLU A 305 -27.07 -34.41 -58.49
N LYS A 306 -26.02 -33.74 -58.98
CA LYS A 306 -25.65 -33.74 -60.41
C LYS A 306 -25.40 -35.15 -60.97
N ARG A 307 -24.83 -36.07 -60.20
CA ARG A 307 -24.70 -37.49 -60.60
C ARG A 307 -26.04 -38.20 -60.70
N ARG A 308 -26.99 -37.94 -59.80
CA ARG A 308 -28.35 -38.49 -59.87
C ARG A 308 -29.11 -37.92 -61.07
N ASP A 309 -28.90 -36.64 -61.40
CA ASP A 309 -29.45 -36.04 -62.61
C ASP A 309 -28.82 -36.63 -63.88
N GLU A 310 -27.50 -36.81 -63.91
CA GLU A 310 -26.79 -37.53 -64.99
C GLU A 310 -27.17 -39.02 -65.09
N GLU A 311 -27.63 -39.65 -63.99
CA GLU A 311 -28.15 -41.03 -63.97
C GLU A 311 -29.61 -41.08 -64.44
N LEU A 312 -30.43 -40.11 -64.08
CA LEU A 312 -31.79 -39.94 -64.60
C LEU A 312 -31.79 -39.60 -66.09
N GLU A 313 -30.91 -38.70 -66.55
CA GLU A 313 -30.75 -38.38 -67.95
C GLU A 313 -30.23 -39.58 -68.74
N ARG A 314 -29.26 -40.34 -68.21
CA ARG A 314 -28.85 -41.63 -68.81
C ARG A 314 -29.96 -42.67 -68.82
N ALA A 315 -30.75 -42.80 -67.75
CA ALA A 315 -31.86 -43.75 -67.70
C ALA A 315 -32.99 -43.39 -68.69
N LEU A 316 -33.32 -42.10 -68.83
CA LEU A 316 -34.28 -41.59 -69.81
C LEU A 316 -33.77 -41.77 -71.25
N GLU A 317 -32.48 -41.55 -71.47
CA GLU A 317 -31.84 -41.74 -72.77
C GLU A 317 -31.65 -43.24 -73.11
N GLU A 318 -31.46 -44.11 -72.11
CA GLU A 318 -31.49 -45.56 -72.26
C GLU A 318 -32.92 -46.07 -72.50
N GLU A 319 -33.96 -45.48 -71.88
CA GLU A 319 -35.36 -45.78 -72.20
C GLU A 319 -35.72 -45.31 -73.63
N ARG A 320 -35.26 -44.13 -74.05
CA ARG A 320 -35.38 -43.65 -75.45
C ARG A 320 -34.67 -44.58 -76.43
N LYS A 321 -33.48 -45.09 -76.07
CA LYS A 321 -32.78 -46.11 -76.86
C LYS A 321 -33.52 -47.45 -76.85
N ALA A 322 -34.13 -47.85 -75.74
CA ALA A 322 -34.95 -49.06 -75.65
C ALA A 322 -36.24 -48.93 -76.48
N HIS A 323 -36.92 -47.79 -76.47
CA HIS A 323 -38.06 -47.49 -77.35
C HIS A 323 -37.64 -47.49 -78.82
N THR A 324 -36.51 -46.86 -79.15
CA THR A 324 -35.95 -46.83 -80.51
C THR A 324 -35.57 -48.24 -80.98
N GLN A 325 -34.97 -49.06 -80.11
CA GLN A 325 -34.67 -50.48 -80.38
C GLN A 325 -35.93 -51.34 -80.41
N ALA A 326 -37.01 -51.01 -79.69
CA ALA A 326 -38.29 -51.70 -79.79
C ALA A 326 -38.93 -51.44 -81.16
N ILE A 327 -38.99 -50.17 -81.59
CA ILE A 327 -39.40 -49.76 -82.94
C ILE A 327 -38.56 -50.50 -84.00
N LYS A 328 -37.23 -50.55 -83.79
CA LYS A 328 -36.32 -51.27 -84.69
C LYS A 328 -36.56 -52.78 -84.70
N LYS A 329 -36.79 -53.41 -83.55
CA LYS A 329 -37.13 -54.84 -83.45
C LYS A 329 -38.49 -55.18 -84.07
N TRP A 330 -39.47 -54.27 -84.06
CA TRP A 330 -40.72 -54.44 -84.82
C TRP A 330 -40.48 -54.36 -86.34
N ALA A 331 -39.62 -53.45 -86.82
CA ALA A 331 -39.20 -53.41 -88.22
C ALA A 331 -38.38 -54.66 -88.63
N GLU A 332 -37.42 -55.08 -87.80
CA GLU A 332 -36.57 -56.25 -88.05
C GLU A 332 -37.39 -57.55 -88.00
N LYS A 333 -38.37 -57.69 -87.09
CA LYS A 333 -39.33 -58.81 -87.07
C LYS A 333 -40.25 -58.84 -88.30
N THR A 334 -40.50 -57.69 -88.93
CA THR A 334 -41.21 -57.59 -90.22
C THR A 334 -40.34 -58.03 -91.40
N SER A 335 -39.01 -57.96 -91.27
CA SER A 335 -38.04 -58.46 -92.27
C SER A 335 -37.73 -59.97 -92.11
N ILE A 336 -37.71 -60.46 -90.86
CA ILE A 336 -37.47 -61.88 -90.54
C ILE A 336 -38.59 -62.76 -91.10
N LEU A 337 -39.86 -62.36 -90.91
CA LEU A 337 -41.02 -63.02 -91.52
C LEU A 337 -41.03 -63.01 -93.06
N ASN A 338 -40.14 -62.26 -93.71
CA ASN A 338 -39.96 -62.21 -95.16
C ASN A 338 -38.68 -62.93 -95.65
N SER A 339 -37.92 -63.57 -94.75
CA SER A 339 -36.71 -64.35 -95.06
C SER A 339 -36.79 -65.81 -94.56
N GLU A 340 -37.61 -66.08 -93.54
CA GLU A 340 -37.99 -67.44 -93.12
C GLU A 340 -38.79 -68.21 -94.19
N LEU A 341 -39.26 -67.55 -95.26
CA LEU A 341 -39.92 -68.17 -96.42
C LEU A 341 -38.93 -68.63 -97.53
N GLN A 342 -37.64 -68.31 -97.43
CA GLN A 342 -36.64 -68.60 -98.48
C GLN A 342 -35.52 -69.56 -98.05
N THR A 343 -35.64 -70.17 -96.87
CA THR A 343 -34.68 -71.13 -96.29
C THR A 343 -35.32 -72.49 -95.97
N SER A 344 -36.27 -72.91 -96.81
CA SER A 344 -37.02 -74.17 -96.68
C SER A 344 -36.49 -75.33 -97.56
N GLU A 345 -35.54 -75.09 -98.47
CA GLU A 345 -35.02 -76.10 -99.41
C GLU A 345 -33.51 -75.95 -99.69
N TYR A 346 -32.64 -76.44 -98.81
CA TYR A 346 -31.60 -77.43 -99.16
C TYR A 346 -30.90 -77.99 -97.91
N MET A 347 -30.59 -79.29 -97.93
CA MET A 347 -30.04 -80.08 -96.82
C MET A 347 -28.60 -79.62 -96.47
N VAL A 348 -28.09 -79.66 -95.23
CA VAL A 348 -28.05 -80.78 -94.26
C VAL A 348 -27.38 -82.03 -94.85
N ASN A 349 -26.06 -81.97 -95.07
CA ASN A 349 -25.21 -83.15 -95.16
C ASN A 349 -23.74 -82.83 -94.83
N ASP A 350 -23.04 -83.87 -94.35
CA ASP A 350 -21.60 -84.04 -94.11
C ASP A 350 -20.91 -83.26 -92.95
N ILE A 351 -19.83 -83.89 -92.45
CA ILE A 351 -19.23 -83.82 -91.10
C ILE A 351 -17.68 -83.97 -91.23
N SER A 352 -16.92 -83.88 -90.11
CA SER A 352 -15.49 -84.25 -89.94
C SER A 352 -14.41 -83.23 -90.41
N GLU A 353 -13.18 -83.11 -89.85
CA GLU A 353 -12.52 -83.73 -88.67
C GLU A 353 -11.20 -83.01 -88.21
N THR A 354 -10.69 -83.29 -86.99
CA THR A 354 -9.26 -83.21 -86.48
C THR A 354 -8.48 -81.86 -86.35
N LEU A 355 -7.21 -81.77 -85.82
CA LEU A 355 -6.57 -82.16 -84.51
C LEU A 355 -5.02 -81.79 -84.40
N ASP A 356 -4.50 -81.45 -83.19
CA ASP A 356 -3.11 -81.55 -82.58
C ASP A 356 -1.82 -80.70 -82.93
N GLN A 357 -1.02 -80.35 -81.86
CA GLN A 357 0.48 -80.11 -81.68
C GLN A 357 0.83 -79.18 -80.44
N ALA A 358 2.04 -78.94 -79.84
CA ALA A 358 3.47 -79.42 -79.82
C ALA A 358 4.21 -79.01 -78.47
N LYS A 359 5.55 -79.23 -78.23
CA LYS A 359 6.16 -79.29 -76.83
C LYS A 359 7.74 -79.17 -76.62
N ALA A 360 8.24 -78.39 -75.63
CA ALA A 360 9.47 -78.48 -74.71
C ALA A 360 11.02 -78.35 -75.12
N SER A 361 11.95 -77.97 -74.18
CA SER A 361 13.43 -78.39 -73.97
C SER A 361 14.33 -77.57 -72.94
N VAL A 362 15.60 -77.99 -72.58
CA VAL A 362 16.41 -77.65 -71.32
C VAL A 362 18.01 -77.86 -71.31
N ASN A 363 18.82 -77.08 -70.51
CA ASN A 363 20.19 -77.22 -69.80
C ASN A 363 21.61 -77.58 -70.42
N VAL A 364 22.74 -77.12 -69.79
CA VAL A 364 24.05 -77.82 -69.37
C VAL A 364 25.32 -76.91 -69.13
N GLU A 365 26.15 -77.13 -68.04
CA GLU A 365 27.66 -77.00 -67.91
C GLU A 365 28.19 -77.02 -66.43
N ARG A 366 29.30 -77.75 -66.03
CA ARG A 366 29.95 -77.57 -64.67
C ARG A 366 31.33 -78.19 -64.22
N GLN A 367 32.18 -78.94 -64.97
CA GLN A 367 33.31 -79.72 -64.34
C GLN A 367 34.66 -79.76 -65.11
N GLN A 368 35.81 -79.35 -64.49
CA GLN A 368 37.17 -79.78 -64.95
C GLN A 368 38.48 -79.45 -64.14
N ARG A 369 38.50 -78.67 -63.04
CA ARG A 369 39.66 -77.76 -62.75
C ARG A 369 40.82 -78.11 -61.75
N GLN A 370 41.00 -79.33 -61.21
CA GLN A 370 41.67 -79.50 -59.88
C GLN A 370 43.10 -80.11 -59.76
N GLN A 371 43.76 -80.67 -60.78
CA GLN A 371 44.73 -81.77 -60.55
C GLN A 371 46.27 -81.49 -60.49
N ILE A 372 46.81 -80.30 -60.79
CA ILE A 372 48.22 -80.18 -61.27
C ILE A 372 49.29 -79.68 -60.25
N GLN A 373 48.93 -79.21 -59.05
CA GLN A 373 49.77 -78.23 -58.34
C GLN A 373 50.95 -78.75 -57.45
N ASP A 374 50.98 -80.01 -57.03
CA ASP A 374 51.69 -80.34 -55.76
C ASP A 374 53.19 -80.71 -55.83
N GLN A 375 53.76 -81.05 -57.00
CA GLN A 375 55.06 -81.74 -57.06
C GLN A 375 56.31 -80.84 -56.89
N PHE A 376 56.22 -79.52 -57.07
CA PHE A 376 57.41 -78.66 -57.20
C PHE A 376 58.13 -78.32 -55.86
N GLN A 377 57.70 -78.88 -54.73
CA GLN A 377 58.05 -78.38 -53.39
C GLN A 377 59.25 -79.06 -52.68
N HIS A 378 59.97 -80.02 -53.29
CA HIS A 378 60.92 -80.85 -52.53
C HIS A 378 62.40 -80.41 -52.57
N ALA A 379 62.96 -80.07 -53.74
CA ALA A 379 64.42 -80.10 -53.93
C ALA A 379 65.20 -78.92 -53.32
N ASN A 380 64.66 -77.70 -53.30
CA ASN A 380 65.41 -76.51 -52.83
C ASN A 380 65.71 -76.48 -51.32
N LYS A 381 65.09 -77.35 -50.53
CA LYS A 381 65.06 -77.28 -49.05
C LYS A 381 66.42 -77.47 -48.37
N GLU A 382 67.35 -78.19 -48.99
CA GLU A 382 68.55 -78.66 -48.27
C GLU A 382 69.70 -77.64 -48.27
N VAL A 383 69.85 -76.85 -49.34
CA VAL A 383 70.95 -75.87 -49.47
C VAL A 383 70.69 -74.60 -48.65
N GLU A 384 69.43 -74.17 -48.56
CA GLU A 384 69.04 -73.05 -47.69
C GLU A 384 69.43 -73.32 -46.22
N ARG A 385 69.35 -74.57 -45.77
CA ARG A 385 69.44 -74.98 -44.36
C ARG A 385 70.73 -74.53 -43.66
N LEU A 386 71.88 -74.55 -44.34
CA LEU A 386 73.18 -74.20 -43.73
C LEU A 386 73.50 -72.70 -43.80
N GLN A 387 73.01 -71.97 -44.81
CA GLN A 387 73.06 -70.50 -44.81
C GLN A 387 72.06 -69.91 -43.79
N GLN A 388 70.95 -70.61 -43.53
CA GLN A 388 70.01 -70.27 -42.46
C GLN A 388 70.66 -70.35 -41.07
N GLU A 389 71.51 -71.34 -40.75
CA GLU A 389 72.11 -71.45 -39.40
C GLU A 389 73.06 -70.28 -39.06
N LEU A 390 73.93 -69.87 -39.98
CA LEU A 390 74.87 -68.76 -39.72
C LEU A 390 74.14 -67.40 -39.63
N THR A 391 73.11 -67.20 -40.46
CA THR A 391 72.25 -66.02 -40.35
C THR A 391 71.38 -66.07 -39.09
N TYR A 392 70.91 -67.24 -38.66
CA TYR A 392 70.12 -67.46 -37.45
C TYR A 392 70.88 -67.08 -36.17
N VAL A 393 72.18 -67.40 -36.05
CA VAL A 393 72.97 -66.99 -34.87
C VAL A 393 73.07 -65.47 -34.79
N ARG A 394 73.45 -64.79 -35.90
CA ARG A 394 73.48 -63.31 -35.92
C ARG A 394 72.09 -62.70 -35.70
N HIS A 395 71.05 -63.23 -36.35
CA HIS A 395 69.67 -62.80 -36.13
C HIS A 395 69.18 -63.03 -34.70
N THR A 396 69.63 -64.07 -33.99
CA THR A 396 69.17 -64.32 -32.60
C THR A 396 69.92 -63.49 -31.57
N THR A 397 71.15 -63.02 -31.84
CA THR A 397 71.77 -61.95 -31.04
C THR A 397 71.14 -60.59 -31.35
N GLU A 398 70.97 -60.25 -32.63
CA GLU A 398 70.34 -59.01 -33.09
C GLU A 398 68.92 -58.88 -32.53
N LYS A 399 68.08 -59.90 -32.69
CA LYS A 399 66.72 -59.96 -32.13
C LYS A 399 66.72 -59.91 -30.60
N LYS A 400 67.78 -60.31 -29.89
CA LYS A 400 67.86 -60.15 -28.41
C LYS A 400 68.17 -58.71 -28.01
N ILE A 401 68.94 -57.97 -28.82
CA ILE A 401 69.20 -56.54 -28.62
C ILE A 401 67.95 -55.74 -29.01
N GLN A 402 67.43 -55.92 -30.22
CA GLN A 402 66.20 -55.27 -30.69
C GLN A 402 65.00 -55.59 -29.78
N LYS A 403 64.86 -56.81 -29.23
CA LYS A 403 63.78 -57.13 -28.26
C LYS A 403 64.00 -56.49 -26.89
N ARG A 404 65.21 -56.06 -26.53
CA ARG A 404 65.48 -55.21 -25.35
C ARG A 404 65.20 -53.74 -25.65
N GLU A 405 65.59 -53.24 -26.81
CA GLU A 405 65.31 -51.87 -27.25
C GLU A 405 63.83 -51.62 -27.48
N ILE A 406 63.12 -52.51 -28.18
CA ILE A 406 61.66 -52.47 -28.35
C ILE A 406 60.97 -52.54 -26.98
N LYS A 407 61.47 -53.35 -26.03
CA LYS A 407 60.97 -53.33 -24.65
C LYS A 407 61.27 -52.01 -23.91
N MET A 408 62.43 -51.41 -24.13
CA MET A 408 62.79 -50.12 -23.53
C MET A 408 61.93 -48.99 -24.09
N CYS A 409 61.72 -48.94 -25.40
CA CYS A 409 60.81 -48.01 -26.06
C CYS A 409 59.34 -48.26 -25.68
N ALA A 410 58.93 -49.52 -25.46
CA ALA A 410 57.61 -49.85 -24.92
C ALA A 410 57.46 -49.32 -23.49
N LEU A 411 58.38 -49.64 -22.58
CA LEU A 411 58.38 -49.16 -21.19
C LEU A 411 58.47 -47.62 -21.09
N VAL A 412 59.21 -46.95 -21.99
CA VAL A 412 59.26 -45.48 -22.05
C VAL A 412 57.94 -44.90 -22.58
N LYS A 413 57.29 -45.55 -23.55
CA LYS A 413 55.93 -45.17 -23.99
C LYS A 413 54.91 -45.40 -22.89
N GLU A 414 54.91 -46.56 -22.24
CA GLU A 414 54.05 -46.91 -21.10
C GLU A 414 54.25 -45.94 -19.93
N LEU A 415 55.48 -45.51 -19.64
CA LEU A 415 55.77 -44.50 -18.62
C LEU A 415 55.28 -43.10 -19.02
N ALA A 416 55.38 -42.73 -20.29
CA ALA A 416 54.84 -41.46 -20.80
C ALA A 416 53.30 -41.46 -20.84
N GLU A 417 52.70 -42.56 -21.27
CA GLU A 417 51.26 -42.82 -21.27
C GLU A 417 50.71 -42.82 -19.83
N SER A 418 51.41 -43.49 -18.90
CA SER A 418 51.07 -43.51 -17.47
C SER A 418 51.17 -42.12 -16.83
N LYS A 419 52.22 -41.33 -17.13
CA LYS A 419 52.34 -39.93 -16.70
C LYS A 419 51.23 -39.04 -17.27
N LYS A 420 50.85 -39.24 -18.54
CA LYS A 420 49.73 -38.55 -19.17
C LYS A 420 48.40 -38.93 -18.51
N GLN A 421 48.14 -40.23 -18.33
CA GLN A 421 46.96 -40.76 -17.63
C GLN A 421 46.89 -40.23 -16.19
N HIS A 422 48.01 -40.14 -15.47
CA HIS A 422 48.06 -39.52 -14.15
C HIS A 422 47.70 -38.02 -14.20
N SER A 423 48.24 -37.25 -15.15
CA SER A 423 47.89 -35.84 -15.35
C SER A 423 46.40 -35.66 -15.69
N ASP A 424 45.85 -36.52 -16.56
CA ASP A 424 44.45 -36.45 -16.96
C ASP A 424 43.51 -36.96 -15.85
N CYS A 425 43.95 -37.90 -15.01
CA CYS A 425 43.26 -38.28 -13.77
C CYS A 425 43.30 -37.15 -12.74
N GLN A 426 44.43 -36.45 -12.56
CA GLN A 426 44.56 -35.31 -11.66
C GLN A 426 43.65 -34.14 -12.11
N LYS A 427 43.59 -33.83 -13.41
CA LYS A 427 42.64 -32.85 -13.97
C LYS A 427 41.18 -33.27 -13.77
N LYS A 428 40.86 -34.57 -13.94
CA LYS A 428 39.51 -35.12 -13.67
C LYS A 428 39.15 -35.12 -12.19
N LEU A 429 40.15 -35.20 -11.30
CA LEU A 429 39.96 -35.13 -9.85
C LEU A 429 39.70 -33.68 -9.42
N LEU A 430 40.52 -32.72 -9.84
CA LEU A 430 40.26 -31.27 -9.70
C LEU A 430 38.89 -30.88 -10.28
N GLY A 431 38.55 -31.33 -11.49
CA GLY A 431 37.25 -31.08 -12.10
C GLY A 431 36.06 -31.73 -11.35
N ARG A 432 36.30 -32.77 -10.55
CA ARG A 432 35.31 -33.35 -9.63
C ARG A 432 35.24 -32.59 -8.31
N GLU A 433 36.36 -32.09 -7.80
CA GLU A 433 36.41 -31.23 -6.61
C GLU A 433 35.63 -29.93 -6.87
N THR A 434 35.91 -29.22 -7.96
CA THR A 434 35.14 -28.02 -8.36
C THR A 434 33.66 -28.32 -8.65
N ALA A 435 33.32 -29.54 -9.08
CA ALA A 435 31.91 -29.95 -9.24
C ALA A 435 31.23 -30.27 -7.90
N LEU A 436 31.96 -30.87 -6.95
CA LEU A 436 31.47 -31.12 -5.58
C LEU A 436 31.34 -29.82 -4.78
N GLU A 437 32.22 -28.85 -5.00
CA GLU A 437 32.17 -27.51 -4.42
C GLU A 437 30.89 -26.79 -4.88
N LYS A 438 30.61 -26.77 -6.19
CA LYS A 438 29.34 -26.25 -6.74
C LYS A 438 28.11 -26.99 -6.23
N LEU A 439 28.16 -28.32 -6.10
CA LEU A 439 27.07 -29.09 -5.50
C LEU A 439 26.90 -28.81 -3.99
N CYS A 440 27.92 -28.26 -3.30
CA CYS A 440 27.78 -27.76 -1.94
C CYS A 440 27.16 -26.35 -1.91
N GLU A 441 27.55 -25.46 -2.84
CA GLU A 441 26.94 -24.15 -3.04
C GLU A 441 25.43 -24.29 -3.35
N GLU A 442 25.09 -25.08 -4.38
CA GLU A 442 23.70 -25.39 -4.77
C GLU A 442 22.90 -26.01 -3.62
N ARG A 443 23.50 -26.93 -2.84
CA ARG A 443 22.86 -27.54 -1.66
C ARG A 443 22.52 -26.50 -0.60
N ASP A 444 23.44 -25.59 -0.29
CA ASP A 444 23.25 -24.65 0.81
C ASP A 444 22.40 -23.44 0.39
N GLU A 445 22.38 -23.07 -0.89
CA GLU A 445 21.38 -22.17 -1.46
C GLU A 445 19.97 -22.81 -1.41
N LEU A 446 19.83 -24.09 -1.79
CA LEU A 446 18.57 -24.84 -1.66
C LEU A 446 18.15 -25.01 -0.18
N ARG A 447 19.09 -25.13 0.75
CA ARG A 447 18.83 -25.13 2.20
C ARG A 447 18.25 -23.78 2.63
N ALA A 448 18.89 -22.66 2.28
CA ALA A 448 18.39 -21.33 2.59
C ALA A 448 16.97 -21.10 2.02
N GLN A 449 16.73 -21.51 0.77
CA GLN A 449 15.40 -21.45 0.16
C GLN A 449 14.35 -22.34 0.86
N MET A 450 14.73 -23.50 1.42
CA MET A 450 13.83 -24.31 2.24
C MET A 450 13.57 -23.67 3.60
N GLU A 451 14.57 -23.06 4.24
CA GLU A 451 14.41 -22.35 5.51
C GLU A 451 13.50 -21.12 5.36
N ASP A 452 13.63 -20.35 4.27
CA ASP A 452 12.72 -19.25 3.94
C ASP A 452 11.30 -19.73 3.64
N LYS A 453 11.12 -20.79 2.85
CA LYS A 453 9.79 -21.38 2.62
C LYS A 453 9.18 -21.99 3.88
N SER A 454 10.01 -22.46 4.82
CA SER A 454 9.56 -22.90 6.14
C SER A 454 9.11 -21.73 7.01
N ARG A 455 9.84 -20.59 6.99
CA ARG A 455 9.43 -19.34 7.64
C ARG A 455 8.10 -18.82 7.07
N GLU A 456 7.98 -18.79 5.74
CA GLU A 456 6.77 -18.41 5.02
C GLU A 456 5.58 -19.33 5.35
N CYS A 457 5.78 -20.66 5.37
CA CYS A 457 4.74 -21.62 5.74
C CYS A 457 4.27 -21.46 7.20
N VAL A 458 5.18 -21.19 8.14
CA VAL A 458 4.82 -20.88 9.54
C VAL A 458 4.00 -19.59 9.62
N HIS A 459 4.38 -18.53 8.90
CA HIS A 459 3.62 -17.28 8.84
C HIS A 459 2.23 -17.50 8.22
N ILE A 460 2.12 -18.27 7.14
CA ILE A 460 0.84 -18.62 6.50
C ILE A 460 -0.07 -19.44 7.45
N ASN A 461 0.49 -20.37 8.23
CA ASN A 461 -0.29 -21.09 9.24
C ASN A 461 -0.76 -20.15 10.37
N GLN A 462 0.07 -19.23 10.84
CA GLN A 462 -0.31 -18.25 11.87
C GLN A 462 -1.38 -17.26 11.37
N THR A 463 -1.37 -16.87 10.09
CA THR A 463 -2.45 -16.05 9.52
C THR A 463 -3.71 -16.87 9.27
N LYS A 464 -3.59 -18.14 8.86
CA LYS A 464 -4.72 -19.09 8.75
C LYS A 464 -5.42 -19.30 10.09
N GLU A 465 -4.69 -19.63 11.16
CA GLU A 465 -5.23 -19.84 12.51
C GLU A 465 -5.95 -18.59 13.04
N ARG A 466 -5.40 -17.40 12.76
CA ARG A 466 -6.05 -16.12 13.08
C ARG A 466 -7.36 -15.93 12.30
N LEU A 467 -7.36 -16.17 11.00
CA LEU A 467 -8.55 -16.06 10.14
C LEU A 467 -9.62 -17.11 10.51
N GLU A 468 -9.24 -18.30 10.93
CA GLU A 468 -10.17 -19.33 11.43
C GLU A 468 -10.79 -18.91 12.78
N ALA A 469 -10.03 -18.25 13.67
CA ALA A 469 -10.56 -17.68 14.90
C ALA A 469 -11.48 -16.46 14.65
N ASP A 470 -11.10 -15.55 13.75
CA ASP A 470 -11.92 -14.40 13.35
C ASP A 470 -13.23 -14.85 12.67
N LEU A 471 -13.19 -15.92 11.86
CA LEU A 471 -14.36 -16.53 11.24
C LEU A 471 -15.29 -17.17 12.29
N ALA A 472 -14.74 -17.89 13.26
CA ALA A 472 -15.52 -18.46 14.37
C ALA A 472 -16.23 -17.36 15.20
N LEU A 473 -15.51 -16.29 15.54
CA LEU A 473 -16.06 -15.11 16.22
C LEU A 473 -17.15 -14.41 15.38
N SER A 474 -16.99 -14.36 14.06
CA SER A 474 -18.01 -13.81 13.15
C SER A 474 -19.27 -14.67 13.09
N HIS A 475 -19.14 -16.01 13.14
CA HIS A 475 -20.29 -16.91 13.22
C HIS A 475 -21.05 -16.80 14.55
N GLU A 476 -20.33 -16.66 15.67
CA GLU A 476 -20.94 -16.42 16.99
C GLU A 476 -21.73 -15.10 17.02
N LYS A 477 -21.13 -13.99 16.55
CA LYS A 477 -21.82 -12.70 16.41
C LYS A 477 -23.07 -12.79 15.53
N LEU A 478 -22.97 -13.45 14.37
CA LEU A 478 -24.10 -13.64 13.46
C LEU A 478 -25.24 -14.45 14.11
N HIS A 479 -24.92 -15.46 14.92
CA HIS A 479 -25.92 -16.22 15.67
C HIS A 479 -26.66 -15.33 16.68
N THR A 480 -25.94 -14.51 17.45
CA THR A 480 -26.54 -13.56 18.40
C THR A 480 -27.44 -12.54 17.71
N SER A 481 -26.99 -11.95 16.59
CA SER A 481 -27.83 -11.05 15.79
C SER A 481 -29.07 -11.74 15.21
N HIS A 482 -29.00 -13.01 14.83
CA HIS A 482 -30.18 -13.77 14.41
C HIS A 482 -31.19 -14.00 15.55
N LEU A 483 -30.74 -14.17 16.78
CA LEU A 483 -31.62 -14.26 17.96
C LEU A 483 -32.32 -12.91 18.24
N GLU A 484 -31.61 -11.79 18.08
CA GLU A 484 -32.21 -10.45 18.18
C GLU A 484 -33.23 -10.17 17.06
N VAL A 485 -32.93 -10.50 15.81
CA VAL A 485 -33.88 -10.34 14.70
C VAL A 485 -35.14 -11.16 14.98
N ARG A 486 -34.97 -12.41 15.44
CA ARG A 486 -36.10 -13.29 15.78
C ARG A 486 -36.97 -12.77 16.93
N SER A 487 -36.41 -12.09 17.93
CA SER A 487 -37.21 -11.48 19.00
C SER A 487 -37.93 -10.21 18.52
N ARG A 488 -37.31 -9.41 17.63
CA ARG A 488 -37.95 -8.25 16.98
C ARG A 488 -39.10 -8.69 16.06
N ASP A 489 -38.92 -9.76 15.27
CA ASP A 489 -39.99 -10.35 14.45
C ASP A 489 -41.16 -10.84 15.29
N GLN A 490 -40.90 -11.46 16.44
CA GLN A 490 -41.93 -11.88 17.40
C GLN A 490 -42.73 -10.68 17.95
N LEU A 491 -42.06 -9.56 18.26
CA LEU A 491 -42.72 -8.31 18.65
C LEU A 491 -43.55 -7.69 17.50
N ILE A 492 -43.04 -7.71 16.26
CA ILE A 492 -43.77 -7.24 15.07
C ILE A 492 -45.03 -8.08 14.84
N LEU A 493 -44.97 -9.41 15.04
CA LEU A 493 -46.13 -10.29 14.96
C LEU A 493 -47.17 -9.98 16.05
N GLN A 494 -46.75 -9.67 17.27
CA GLN A 494 -47.64 -9.23 18.35
C GLN A 494 -48.33 -7.90 18.00
N LEU A 495 -47.57 -6.87 17.61
CA LEU A 495 -48.12 -5.56 17.24
C LEU A 495 -49.08 -5.65 16.04
N ARG A 496 -48.84 -6.56 15.08
CA ARG A 496 -49.76 -6.85 13.98
C ARG A 496 -51.06 -7.51 14.45
N ALA A 497 -51.02 -8.35 15.48
CA ALA A 497 -52.23 -8.94 16.08
C ALA A 497 -53.06 -7.88 16.82
N GLU A 498 -52.40 -7.03 17.62
CA GLU A 498 -53.03 -5.91 18.32
C GLU A 498 -53.69 -4.93 17.31
N MET A 499 -52.95 -4.50 16.29
CA MET A 499 -53.47 -3.66 15.20
C MET A 499 -54.69 -4.28 14.51
N LYS A 500 -54.67 -5.59 14.24
CA LYS A 500 -55.80 -6.31 13.64
C LYS A 500 -57.03 -6.35 14.55
N THR A 501 -56.85 -6.44 15.87
CA THR A 501 -57.99 -6.32 16.82
C THR A 501 -58.57 -4.91 16.85
N ALA A 502 -57.73 -3.86 16.77
CA ALA A 502 -58.19 -2.48 16.67
C ALA A 502 -58.92 -2.18 15.34
N GLU A 503 -58.44 -2.76 14.23
CA GLU A 503 -59.12 -2.69 12.94
C GLU A 503 -60.50 -3.38 13.00
N GLN A 504 -60.59 -4.54 13.66
CA GLN A 504 -61.85 -5.26 13.84
C GLN A 504 -62.87 -4.50 14.69
N THR A 505 -62.45 -3.79 15.75
CA THR A 505 -63.37 -2.93 16.51
C THR A 505 -63.81 -1.70 15.71
N HIS A 506 -62.92 -1.10 14.90
CA HIS A 506 -63.28 -0.01 13.99
C HIS A 506 -64.27 -0.45 12.90
N GLN A 507 -64.03 -1.59 12.25
CA GLN A 507 -65.01 -2.18 11.30
C GLN A 507 -66.34 -2.53 12.01
N GLY A 508 -66.30 -2.86 13.30
CA GLY A 508 -67.49 -3.05 14.14
C GLY A 508 -68.33 -1.77 14.28
N THR A 509 -67.72 -0.64 14.63
CA THR A 509 -68.42 0.64 14.73
C THR A 509 -68.85 1.17 13.36
N GLN A 510 -68.04 0.97 12.31
CA GLN A 510 -68.42 1.33 10.94
C GLN A 510 -69.68 0.58 10.45
N LYS A 511 -69.82 -0.71 10.78
CA LYS A 511 -71.04 -1.49 10.47
C LYS A 511 -72.28 -0.96 11.19
N GLN A 512 -72.14 -0.41 12.40
CA GLN A 512 -73.25 0.25 13.10
C GLN A 512 -73.67 1.54 12.37
N VAL A 513 -72.72 2.37 11.90
CA VAL A 513 -73.01 3.56 11.10
C VAL A 513 -73.74 3.20 9.79
N VAL A 514 -73.25 2.21 9.04
CA VAL A 514 -73.89 1.73 7.80
C VAL A 514 -75.32 1.20 8.04
N THR A 515 -75.57 0.61 9.20
CA THR A 515 -76.91 0.15 9.60
C THR A 515 -77.87 1.33 9.82
N LEU A 516 -77.42 2.39 10.52
CA LEU A 516 -78.20 3.62 10.74
C LEU A 516 -78.48 4.36 9.43
N GLU A 517 -77.49 4.48 8.53
CA GLU A 517 -77.71 4.98 7.17
C GLU A 517 -78.70 4.10 6.38
N GLY A 518 -78.68 2.78 6.62
CA GLY A 518 -79.62 1.82 6.03
C GLY A 518 -81.07 2.12 6.41
N GLU A 519 -81.33 2.54 7.65
CA GLU A 519 -82.67 2.95 8.09
C GLU A 519 -83.12 4.27 7.42
N VAL A 520 -82.23 5.25 7.31
CA VAL A 520 -82.48 6.51 6.58
C VAL A 520 -82.78 6.26 5.10
N ARG A 521 -82.05 5.33 4.47
CA ARG A 521 -82.33 4.87 3.09
C ARG A 521 -83.67 4.14 2.99
N ARG A 522 -83.99 3.25 3.92
CA ARG A 522 -85.27 2.49 3.97
C ARG A 522 -86.50 3.39 4.06
N LEU A 523 -86.42 4.46 4.86
CA LEU A 523 -87.49 5.47 4.97
C LEU A 523 -87.68 6.23 3.63
N ASN A 524 -86.58 6.66 3.00
CA ASN A 524 -86.59 7.31 1.68
C ASN A 524 -87.08 6.40 0.53
N GLN A 525 -87.06 5.08 0.70
CA GLN A 525 -87.47 4.13 -0.32
C GLN A 525 -88.96 3.77 -0.23
N LYS A 526 -89.56 3.79 0.97
CA LYS A 526 -91.03 3.68 1.15
C LYS A 526 -91.78 4.83 0.45
N VAL A 527 -91.23 6.05 0.48
CA VAL A 527 -91.79 7.22 -0.23
C VAL A 527 -91.85 7.00 -1.75
N ARG A 528 -90.98 6.13 -2.29
CA ARG A 528 -90.87 5.83 -3.73
C ARG A 528 -91.71 4.63 -4.18
N GLY A 529 -91.88 3.63 -3.30
CA GLY A 529 -92.61 2.40 -3.63
C GLY A 529 -94.07 2.63 -4.08
N HIS A 530 -94.74 3.65 -3.51
CA HIS A 530 -96.09 4.04 -3.90
C HIS A 530 -96.20 4.73 -5.29
N GLN A 531 -95.09 4.83 -6.04
CA GLN A 531 -95.02 5.48 -7.34
C GLN A 531 -94.79 4.51 -8.51
N GLU A 532 -94.49 3.23 -8.21
CA GLU A 532 -94.05 2.23 -9.20
C GLU A 532 -94.89 0.93 -9.22
N GLU A 533 -96.05 0.91 -8.54
CA GLU A 533 -97.15 -0.04 -8.81
C GLU A 533 -97.65 0.04 -10.28
N THR A 534 -97.22 1.08 -10.99
CA THR A 534 -97.09 1.26 -12.45
C THR A 534 -96.52 0.05 -13.21
N CYS A 535 -95.96 -0.96 -12.53
CA CYS A 535 -95.49 -2.22 -13.09
C CYS A 535 -96.62 -3.16 -13.61
N GLN A 536 -97.48 -2.65 -14.48
CA GLN A 536 -98.41 -3.44 -15.34
C GLN A 536 -97.65 -4.27 -16.41
N LEU A 537 -96.36 -4.51 -16.22
CA LEU A 537 -95.44 -5.18 -17.15
C LEU A 537 -95.50 -6.70 -17.07
N THR A 538 -96.12 -7.25 -16.01
CA THR A 538 -96.23 -8.69 -15.72
C THR A 538 -96.87 -9.49 -16.86
N GLU A 539 -97.75 -8.89 -17.67
CA GLU A 539 -98.45 -9.61 -18.74
C GLU A 539 -97.58 -9.89 -19.98
N LYS A 540 -96.48 -9.15 -20.19
CA LYS A 540 -95.56 -9.39 -21.34
C LYS A 540 -94.68 -10.64 -21.19
N VAL A 541 -94.66 -11.25 -20.00
CA VAL A 541 -93.83 -12.44 -19.71
C VAL A 541 -94.25 -13.64 -20.57
N ARG A 542 -95.56 -13.84 -20.74
CA ARG A 542 -96.17 -15.11 -21.20
C ARG A 542 -95.95 -15.42 -22.69
N ASP A 543 -95.88 -14.41 -23.55
CA ASP A 543 -95.58 -14.61 -24.98
C ASP A 543 -94.05 -14.71 -25.24
N THR A 544 -93.24 -14.20 -24.30
CA THR A 544 -91.78 -14.33 -24.35
C THR A 544 -91.35 -15.80 -24.19
N GLU A 545 -92.08 -16.59 -23.41
CA GLU A 545 -91.76 -18.00 -23.09
C GLU A 545 -91.79 -18.96 -24.29
N ARG A 546 -92.44 -18.63 -25.41
CA ARG A 546 -92.39 -19.48 -26.63
C ARG A 546 -91.32 -19.08 -27.62
N LEU A 547 -90.86 -17.82 -27.55
CA LEU A 547 -89.68 -17.36 -28.27
C LEU A 547 -88.39 -17.72 -27.49
N LYS A 548 -88.51 -17.92 -26.17
CA LYS A 548 -87.51 -18.48 -25.26
C LYS A 548 -87.03 -19.85 -25.74
N ASP A 549 -87.86 -20.89 -25.81
CA ASP A 549 -87.37 -22.27 -25.99
C ASP A 549 -86.55 -22.52 -27.27
N GLN A 550 -86.85 -21.83 -28.37
CA GLN A 550 -86.01 -21.87 -29.58
C GLN A 550 -84.72 -21.05 -29.37
N LYS A 551 -84.82 -19.83 -28.82
CA LYS A 551 -83.64 -19.08 -28.41
C LYS A 551 -82.80 -19.85 -27.39
N GLU A 552 -83.35 -20.72 -26.55
CA GLU A 552 -82.64 -21.40 -25.48
C GLU A 552 -81.64 -22.43 -26.04
N LYS A 553 -81.94 -23.04 -27.19
CA LYS A 553 -81.01 -23.92 -27.91
C LYS A 553 -79.92 -23.14 -28.65
N ASP A 554 -80.31 -22.08 -29.36
CA ASP A 554 -79.37 -21.22 -30.08
C ASP A 554 -78.47 -20.45 -29.10
N GLN A 555 -79.03 -20.06 -27.93
CA GLN A 555 -78.32 -19.52 -26.78
C GLN A 555 -77.46 -20.57 -26.09
N GLN A 556 -77.84 -21.86 -25.99
CA GLN A 556 -76.93 -22.84 -25.40
C GLN A 556 -75.68 -23.00 -26.25
N GLN A 557 -75.80 -23.11 -27.58
CA GLN A 557 -74.62 -23.16 -28.46
C GLN A 557 -73.80 -21.87 -28.42
N LEU A 558 -74.45 -20.70 -28.42
CA LEU A 558 -73.77 -19.43 -28.23
C LEU A 558 -73.17 -19.29 -26.82
N HIS A 559 -73.78 -19.86 -25.78
CA HIS A 559 -73.32 -19.78 -24.40
C HIS A 559 -72.16 -20.73 -24.14
N ASP A 560 -72.15 -21.94 -24.71
CA ASP A 560 -71.01 -22.84 -24.66
C ASP A 560 -69.81 -22.22 -25.40
N GLN A 561 -70.05 -21.66 -26.60
CA GLN A 561 -69.01 -21.01 -27.40
C GLN A 561 -68.52 -19.68 -26.78
N LEU A 562 -69.42 -18.90 -26.17
CA LEU A 562 -69.09 -17.69 -25.42
C LEU A 562 -68.46 -18.02 -24.07
N CYS A 563 -68.80 -19.14 -23.41
CA CYS A 563 -68.14 -19.60 -22.18
C CYS A 563 -66.70 -20.05 -22.48
N ILE A 564 -66.46 -20.79 -23.57
CA ILE A 564 -65.10 -21.11 -24.04
C ILE A 564 -64.33 -19.83 -24.37
N SER A 565 -64.98 -18.86 -25.04
CA SER A 565 -64.37 -17.56 -25.35
C SER A 565 -64.09 -16.73 -24.08
N GLN A 566 -65.01 -16.74 -23.12
CA GLN A 566 -64.92 -16.05 -21.84
C GLN A 566 -63.82 -16.66 -20.97
N GLN A 567 -63.68 -17.99 -20.92
CA GLN A 567 -62.58 -18.67 -20.25
C GLN A 567 -61.22 -18.35 -20.91
N GLN A 568 -61.17 -18.18 -22.23
CA GLN A 568 -59.96 -17.72 -22.92
C GLN A 568 -59.66 -16.24 -22.63
N ILE A 569 -60.69 -15.39 -22.54
CA ILE A 569 -60.58 -13.99 -22.14
C ILE A 569 -60.09 -13.91 -20.69
N GLU A 570 -60.72 -14.58 -19.74
CA GLU A 570 -60.34 -14.65 -18.32
C GLU A 570 -58.93 -15.21 -18.13
N ALA A 571 -58.55 -16.28 -18.85
CA ALA A 571 -57.19 -16.80 -18.84
C ALA A 571 -56.17 -15.86 -19.53
N SER A 572 -56.61 -14.90 -20.33
CA SER A 572 -55.77 -13.83 -20.89
C SER A 572 -55.71 -12.61 -19.96
N GLU A 573 -56.82 -12.24 -19.31
CA GLU A 573 -56.90 -11.21 -18.27
C GLU A 573 -56.07 -11.60 -17.05
N GLU A 574 -56.10 -12.85 -16.61
CA GLU A 574 -55.22 -13.33 -15.54
C GLU A 574 -53.75 -13.20 -15.92
N LYS A 575 -53.38 -13.45 -17.18
CA LYS A 575 -52.00 -13.29 -17.66
C LYS A 575 -51.62 -11.81 -17.73
N LEU A 576 -52.52 -10.95 -18.23
CA LEU A 576 -52.33 -9.50 -18.24
C LEU A 576 -52.21 -8.94 -16.82
N LYS A 577 -53.09 -9.32 -15.88
CA LYS A 577 -53.03 -8.90 -14.47
C LYS A 577 -51.75 -9.39 -13.78
N LYS A 578 -51.25 -10.59 -14.11
CA LYS A 578 -49.94 -11.08 -13.63
C LYS A 578 -48.77 -10.26 -14.21
N GLN A 579 -48.82 -9.93 -15.50
CA GLN A 579 -47.83 -9.06 -16.16
C GLN A 579 -47.91 -7.60 -15.71
N GLU A 580 -49.09 -7.11 -15.33
CA GLU A 580 -49.34 -5.77 -14.82
C GLU A 580 -48.76 -5.62 -13.40
N VAL A 581 -49.02 -6.59 -12.51
CA VAL A 581 -48.39 -6.65 -11.18
C VAL A 581 -46.86 -6.82 -11.28
N GLU A 582 -46.36 -7.61 -12.24
CA GLU A 582 -44.93 -7.75 -12.51
C GLU A 582 -44.32 -6.42 -13.01
N LEU A 583 -45.01 -5.70 -13.89
CA LEU A 583 -44.61 -4.36 -14.36
C LEU A 583 -44.65 -3.33 -13.23
N GLU A 584 -45.68 -3.29 -12.38
CA GLU A 584 -45.74 -2.40 -11.22
C GLU A 584 -44.59 -2.67 -10.24
N PHE A 585 -44.31 -3.95 -9.95
CA PHE A 585 -43.19 -4.35 -9.10
C PHE A 585 -41.83 -3.92 -9.67
N LEU A 586 -41.60 -4.11 -10.98
CA LEU A 586 -40.40 -3.62 -11.67
C LEU A 586 -40.33 -2.08 -11.68
N HIS A 587 -41.46 -1.38 -11.84
CA HIS A 587 -41.52 0.08 -11.79
C HIS A 587 -41.25 0.64 -10.39
N GLN A 588 -41.66 -0.10 -9.35
CA GLN A 588 -41.38 0.23 -7.95
C GLN A 588 -39.92 0.00 -7.58
N GLN A 589 -39.30 -1.10 -8.06
CA GLN A 589 -37.85 -1.30 -7.97
C GLN A 589 -37.07 -0.19 -8.70
N LEU A 590 -37.47 0.16 -9.93
CA LEU A 590 -36.85 1.25 -10.70
C LEU A 590 -36.93 2.60 -9.97
N ARG A 591 -38.05 2.87 -9.28
CA ARG A 591 -38.22 4.06 -8.45
C ARG A 591 -37.28 4.06 -7.24
N ALA A 592 -37.23 2.95 -6.49
CA ALA A 592 -36.35 2.81 -5.34
C ALA A 592 -34.87 2.96 -5.71
N ALA A 593 -34.42 2.30 -6.78
CA ALA A 593 -33.05 2.43 -7.30
C ALA A 593 -32.73 3.86 -7.76
N LYS A 594 -33.70 4.57 -8.35
CA LYS A 594 -33.55 5.98 -8.76
C LYS A 594 -33.52 6.96 -7.58
N GLU A 595 -34.14 6.62 -6.46
CA GLU A 595 -34.07 7.40 -5.22
C GLU A 595 -32.74 7.15 -4.49
N GLN A 596 -32.31 5.89 -4.36
CA GLN A 596 -30.99 5.50 -3.86
C GLN A 596 -29.85 6.15 -4.66
N LEU A 597 -29.96 6.22 -5.99
CA LEU A 597 -28.96 6.89 -6.84
C LEU A 597 -28.85 8.40 -6.59
N LYS A 598 -29.97 9.08 -6.28
CA LYS A 598 -29.95 10.50 -5.89
C LYS A 598 -29.30 10.70 -4.53
N GLU A 599 -29.65 9.84 -3.57
CA GLU A 599 -29.13 9.90 -2.20
C GLU A 599 -27.62 9.65 -2.17
N ALA A 600 -27.15 8.66 -2.94
CA ALA A 600 -25.72 8.42 -3.18
C ALA A 600 -25.02 9.60 -3.89
N SER A 601 -25.69 10.26 -4.85
CA SER A 601 -25.14 11.45 -5.53
C SER A 601 -24.99 12.65 -4.57
N LEU A 602 -25.99 12.90 -3.72
CA LEU A 602 -25.92 13.95 -2.71
C LEU A 602 -24.81 13.68 -1.68
N GLN A 603 -24.69 12.43 -1.23
CA GLN A 603 -23.61 12.00 -0.34
C GLN A 603 -22.23 12.13 -1.01
N ALA A 604 -22.11 11.89 -2.32
CA ALA A 604 -20.85 12.08 -3.05
C ALA A 604 -20.42 13.55 -3.14
N ASP A 605 -21.35 14.48 -3.35
CA ASP A 605 -21.05 15.93 -3.35
C ASP A 605 -20.74 16.45 -1.93
N GLU A 606 -21.40 15.95 -0.88
CA GLU A 606 -21.06 16.25 0.53
C GLU A 606 -19.64 15.75 0.91
N GLN A 607 -19.29 14.53 0.49
CA GLN A 607 -17.93 13.98 0.65
C GLN A 607 -16.87 14.80 -0.11
N LYS A 608 -17.22 15.41 -1.24
CA LYS A 608 -16.34 16.27 -2.03
C LYS A 608 -16.10 17.62 -1.35
N GLU A 609 -17.09 18.21 -0.68
CA GLU A 609 -16.95 19.45 0.10
C GLU A 609 -16.17 19.23 1.41
N THR A 610 -16.38 18.11 2.10
CA THR A 610 -15.57 17.74 3.28
C THR A 610 -14.10 17.47 2.90
N VAL A 611 -13.82 16.76 1.80
CA VAL A 611 -12.45 16.58 1.28
C VAL A 611 -11.80 17.91 0.89
N ALA A 612 -12.54 18.86 0.29
CA ALA A 612 -12.01 20.20 0.02
C ALA A 612 -11.63 20.94 1.32
N THR A 613 -12.50 20.86 2.33
CA THR A 613 -12.28 21.44 3.66
C THR A 613 -11.05 20.83 4.37
N VAL A 614 -10.87 19.50 4.29
CA VAL A 614 -9.70 18.80 4.86
C VAL A 614 -8.42 19.20 4.14
N LYS A 615 -8.42 19.31 2.80
CA LYS A 615 -7.27 19.82 2.02
C LYS A 615 -6.88 21.25 2.44
N GLN A 616 -7.85 22.12 2.69
CA GLN A 616 -7.58 23.48 3.18
C GLN A 616 -6.98 23.47 4.61
N LYS A 617 -7.54 22.68 5.54
CA LYS A 617 -6.98 22.48 6.89
C LYS A 617 -5.54 21.97 6.85
N TYR A 618 -5.27 20.95 6.03
CA TYR A 618 -3.95 20.32 5.89
C TYR A 618 -2.92 21.30 5.31
N THR A 619 -3.31 22.10 4.32
CA THR A 619 -2.45 23.15 3.75
C THR A 619 -2.08 24.20 4.82
N ALA A 620 -3.06 24.66 5.61
CA ALA A 620 -2.83 25.59 6.71
C ALA A 620 -1.99 24.98 7.86
N ALA A 621 -2.05 23.66 8.06
CA ALA A 621 -1.18 22.95 8.99
C ALA A 621 0.28 22.90 8.50
N ILE A 622 0.51 22.58 7.23
CA ILE A 622 1.84 22.62 6.60
C ILE A 622 2.46 24.03 6.69
N GLU A 623 1.68 25.08 6.43
CA GLU A 623 2.14 26.46 6.64
C GLU A 623 2.57 26.76 8.08
N LYS A 624 1.87 26.23 9.08
CA LYS A 624 2.26 26.36 10.49
C LYS A 624 3.55 25.59 10.78
N VAL A 625 3.71 24.38 10.25
CA VAL A 625 4.94 23.58 10.39
C VAL A 625 6.14 24.34 9.82
N HIS A 626 6.06 24.86 8.60
CA HIS A 626 7.14 25.67 8.02
C HIS A 626 7.44 26.94 8.84
N LYS A 627 6.42 27.62 9.39
CA LYS A 627 6.59 28.79 10.28
C LYS A 627 7.23 28.44 11.63
N VAL A 628 7.03 27.22 12.14
CA VAL A 628 7.73 26.71 13.34
C VAL A 628 9.16 26.30 12.99
N GLN A 629 9.37 25.62 11.87
CA GLN A 629 10.68 25.17 11.41
C GLN A 629 11.65 26.35 11.20
N GLY A 630 11.24 27.41 10.50
CA GLY A 630 12.04 28.63 10.36
C GLY A 630 12.30 29.40 11.68
N ARG A 631 11.51 29.15 12.73
CA ARG A 631 11.82 29.65 14.10
C ARG A 631 12.84 28.78 14.82
N VAL A 632 12.84 27.46 14.59
CA VAL A 632 13.86 26.55 15.11
C VAL A 632 15.21 26.86 14.47
N GLU A 633 15.26 27.04 13.16
CA GLU A 633 16.47 27.42 12.41
C GLU A 633 17.10 28.73 12.93
N LEU A 634 16.28 29.74 13.22
CA LEU A 634 16.71 30.99 13.87
C LEU A 634 17.27 30.77 15.29
N LEU A 635 16.58 29.99 16.12
CA LEU A 635 17.03 29.68 17.49
C LEU A 635 18.32 28.84 17.51
N GLU A 636 18.52 27.95 16.53
CA GLU A 636 19.77 27.22 16.35
C GLU A 636 20.93 28.13 15.91
N GLU A 637 20.65 29.20 15.19
CA GLU A 637 21.65 30.22 14.80
C GLU A 637 22.00 31.15 15.97
N GLU A 638 21.00 31.63 16.72
CA GLU A 638 21.20 32.37 17.98
C GLU A 638 21.98 31.53 19.02
N LEU A 639 21.69 30.23 19.12
CA LEU A 639 22.42 29.30 19.98
C LEU A 639 23.87 29.11 19.52
N ARG A 640 24.11 28.93 18.21
CA ARG A 640 25.47 28.85 17.64
C ARG A 640 26.27 30.13 17.90
N TYR A 641 25.65 31.30 17.72
CA TYR A 641 26.26 32.60 18.03
C TYR A 641 26.59 32.74 19.52
N SER A 642 25.66 32.38 20.40
CA SER A 642 25.85 32.41 21.86
C SER A 642 26.98 31.48 22.32
N GLN A 643 27.06 30.28 21.75
CA GLN A 643 28.16 29.33 22.01
C GLN A 643 29.51 29.84 21.49
N GLN A 644 29.53 30.61 20.40
CA GLN A 644 30.75 31.22 19.87
C GLN A 644 31.25 32.35 20.79
N GLN A 645 30.37 33.26 21.20
CA GLN A 645 30.72 34.30 22.18
C GLN A 645 31.20 33.72 23.51
N LEU A 646 30.61 32.61 23.97
CA LEU A 646 31.07 31.93 25.19
C LEU A 646 32.51 31.41 25.06
N LYS A 647 32.89 30.84 23.91
CA LYS A 647 34.28 30.40 23.65
C LYS A 647 35.25 31.57 23.60
N GLU A 648 34.87 32.66 22.94
CA GLU A 648 35.69 33.88 22.86
C GLU A 648 35.89 34.51 24.25
N SER A 649 34.84 34.56 25.06
CA SER A 649 34.89 35.00 26.46
C SER A 649 35.75 34.08 27.34
N GLN A 650 35.67 32.75 27.13
CA GLN A 650 36.55 31.79 27.81
C GLN A 650 38.02 32.00 27.43
N LEU A 651 38.34 32.14 26.14
CA LEU A 651 39.70 32.41 25.66
C LEU A 651 40.26 33.72 26.22
N ALA A 652 39.46 34.80 26.24
CA ALA A 652 39.84 36.05 26.88
C ALA A 652 40.08 35.88 28.39
N SER A 653 39.23 35.12 29.09
CA SER A 653 39.43 34.80 30.51
C SER A 653 40.68 33.97 30.77
N HIS A 654 41.08 33.10 29.85
CA HIS A 654 42.35 32.37 29.93
C HIS A 654 43.55 33.30 29.71
N SER A 655 43.54 34.17 28.69
CA SER A 655 44.58 35.18 28.46
C SER A 655 44.81 36.06 29.70
N VAL A 656 43.73 36.59 30.29
CA VAL A 656 43.83 37.43 31.50
C VAL A 656 44.35 36.67 32.71
N LYS A 657 44.09 35.36 32.83
CA LYS A 657 44.67 34.52 33.90
C LYS A 657 46.17 34.28 33.68
N GLU A 658 46.60 34.08 32.44
CA GLU A 658 48.02 33.94 32.11
C GLU A 658 48.77 35.26 32.36
N GLU A 659 48.21 36.39 31.95
CA GLU A 659 48.74 37.74 32.26
C GLU A 659 48.81 38.02 33.77
N LEU A 660 47.81 37.58 34.54
CA LEU A 660 47.79 37.75 35.99
C LEU A 660 48.83 36.87 36.68
N ALA A 661 49.00 35.62 36.26
CA ALA A 661 50.08 34.75 36.74
C ALA A 661 51.48 35.25 36.33
N GLU A 662 51.61 35.84 35.15
CA GLU A 662 52.82 36.54 34.67
C GLU A 662 53.12 37.79 35.51
N LEU A 663 52.09 38.46 36.04
CA LEU A 663 52.24 39.59 36.96
C LEU A 663 52.60 39.14 38.38
N GLU A 664 51.92 38.11 38.91
CA GLU A 664 52.22 37.49 40.21
C GLU A 664 53.65 36.96 40.27
N ARG A 665 54.14 36.29 39.21
CA ARG A 665 55.52 35.81 39.13
C ARG A 665 56.52 36.96 39.23
N ARG A 666 56.31 38.03 38.45
CA ARG A 666 57.16 39.23 38.47
C ARG A 666 57.08 39.99 39.80
N TYR A 667 55.94 39.95 40.49
CA TYR A 667 55.81 40.48 41.85
C TYR A 667 56.67 39.68 42.85
N HIS A 668 56.56 38.35 42.88
CA HIS A 668 57.40 37.51 43.74
C HIS A 668 58.89 37.65 43.44
N GLU A 669 59.28 37.76 42.16
CA GLU A 669 60.66 38.04 41.76
C GLU A 669 61.15 39.40 42.29
N LYS A 670 60.28 40.43 42.29
CA LYS A 670 60.60 41.75 42.86
C LYS A 670 60.64 41.76 44.39
N VAL A 671 59.82 40.95 45.05
CA VAL A 671 59.90 40.73 46.50
C VAL A 671 61.25 40.07 46.84
N GLY A 672 61.62 38.97 46.20
CA GLY A 672 62.91 38.32 46.43
C GLY A 672 64.13 39.20 46.12
N GLN A 673 64.05 40.06 45.10
CA GLN A 673 65.09 41.08 44.83
C GLN A 673 65.16 42.15 45.92
N TRP A 674 64.03 42.54 46.51
CA TRP A 674 64.00 43.49 47.64
C TRP A 674 64.51 42.83 48.93
N GLU A 675 64.10 41.60 49.23
CA GLU A 675 64.59 40.80 50.37
C GLU A 675 66.12 40.63 50.27
N SER A 676 66.65 40.23 49.11
CA SER A 676 68.10 40.14 48.86
C SER A 676 68.83 41.49 49.03
N SER A 677 68.15 42.60 48.74
CA SER A 677 68.71 43.95 48.91
C SER A 677 68.67 44.40 50.39
N GLN A 678 67.69 43.93 51.16
CA GLN A 678 67.61 44.15 52.59
C GLN A 678 68.67 43.31 53.33
N GLU A 679 68.83 42.03 52.98
CA GLU A 679 69.91 41.19 53.53
C GLU A 679 71.30 41.80 53.27
N ALA A 680 71.52 42.40 52.08
CA ALA A 680 72.76 43.12 51.78
C ALA A 680 72.93 44.41 52.58
N LEU A 681 71.85 45.13 52.89
CA LEU A 681 71.86 46.30 53.77
C LEU A 681 72.14 45.92 55.24
N ASP A 682 71.58 44.80 55.69
CA ASP A 682 71.79 44.28 57.03
C ASP A 682 73.25 43.80 57.19
N GLN A 683 73.80 43.08 56.19
CA GLN A 683 75.21 42.71 56.13
C GLN A 683 76.14 43.93 56.16
N LEU A 684 75.86 44.97 55.36
CA LEU A 684 76.63 46.23 55.39
C LEU A 684 76.50 46.98 56.72
N THR A 685 75.39 46.80 57.44
CA THR A 685 75.19 47.37 58.78
C THR A 685 76.00 46.62 59.83
N ASP A 686 76.04 45.29 59.78
CA ASP A 686 76.91 44.45 60.62
C ASP A 686 78.39 44.72 60.34
N GLU A 687 78.80 44.83 59.07
CA GLU A 687 80.16 45.23 58.69
C GLU A 687 80.50 46.63 59.21
N LEU A 688 79.60 47.61 59.09
CA LEU A 688 79.81 48.95 59.63
C LEU A 688 79.93 48.93 61.16
N GLN A 689 79.11 48.12 61.85
CA GLN A 689 79.16 47.98 63.30
C GLN A 689 80.46 47.28 63.76
N ALA A 690 80.93 46.27 63.02
CA ALA A 690 82.22 45.62 63.23
C ALA A 690 83.38 46.59 63.03
N ASN A 691 83.36 47.38 61.95
CA ASN A 691 84.35 48.43 61.69
C ASN A 691 84.34 49.53 62.77
N GLN A 692 83.17 49.94 63.29
CA GLN A 692 83.08 50.87 64.42
C GLN A 692 83.63 50.28 65.73
N ASN A 693 83.44 48.98 65.96
CA ASN A 693 84.01 48.28 67.11
C ASN A 693 85.54 48.17 66.97
N GLN A 694 86.05 47.79 65.81
CA GLN A 694 87.47 47.73 65.51
C GLN A 694 88.12 49.13 65.57
N LEU A 695 87.44 50.18 65.14
CA LEU A 695 87.89 51.57 65.32
C LEU A 695 87.97 51.95 66.80
N ARG A 696 86.98 51.56 67.61
CA ARG A 696 86.96 51.77 69.06
C ARG A 696 88.10 51.03 69.78
N GLU A 697 88.35 49.77 69.40
CA GLU A 697 89.51 49.00 69.84
C GLU A 697 90.82 49.65 69.38
N SER A 698 90.91 50.13 68.14
CA SER A 698 92.10 50.84 67.65
C SER A 698 92.35 52.14 68.42
N GLN A 699 91.30 52.87 68.83
CA GLN A 699 91.40 54.07 69.65
C GLN A 699 91.83 53.74 71.08
N GLN A 700 91.26 52.69 71.68
CA GLN A 700 91.71 52.16 72.98
C GLN A 700 93.16 51.68 72.93
N ASN A 701 93.57 51.05 71.83
CA ASN A 701 94.96 50.65 71.59
C ASN A 701 95.86 51.87 71.38
N VAL A 702 95.42 52.93 70.69
CA VAL A 702 96.17 54.20 70.57
C VAL A 702 96.34 54.87 71.93
N ASP A 703 95.30 54.94 72.76
CA ASP A 703 95.40 55.54 74.10
C ASP A 703 96.21 54.65 75.06
N HIS A 704 96.14 53.31 74.92
CA HIS A 704 97.05 52.38 75.58
C HIS A 704 98.50 52.59 75.12
N PHE A 705 98.76 52.69 73.81
CA PHE A 705 100.08 53.01 73.26
C PHE A 705 100.57 54.41 73.65
N LYS A 706 99.67 55.35 73.96
CA LYS A 706 100.00 56.70 74.45
C LYS A 706 100.42 56.67 75.92
N SER A 707 99.75 55.85 76.74
CA SER A 707 100.18 55.53 78.10
C SER A 707 101.48 54.71 78.12
N LEU A 708 101.61 53.76 77.21
CA LEU A 708 102.83 52.97 77.00
C LEU A 708 103.97 53.84 76.46
N MET A 709 103.71 54.86 75.64
CA MET A 709 104.69 55.86 75.21
C MET A 709 105.12 56.77 76.34
N GLY A 710 104.24 57.10 77.29
CA GLY A 710 104.60 57.81 78.51
C GLY A 710 105.57 57.00 79.38
N THR A 711 105.20 55.76 79.69
CA THR A 711 106.08 54.84 80.44
C THR A 711 107.32 54.40 79.66
N LEU A 712 107.27 54.34 78.32
CA LEU A 712 108.45 54.17 77.46
C LEU A 712 109.32 55.43 77.40
N HIS A 713 108.80 56.63 77.64
CA HIS A 713 109.64 57.83 77.76
C HIS A 713 110.51 57.73 79.02
N GLU A 714 109.88 57.37 80.15
CA GLU A 714 110.55 57.10 81.42
C GLU A 714 111.50 55.90 81.33
N GLN A 715 111.10 54.83 80.67
CA GLN A 715 111.97 53.67 80.41
C GLN A 715 113.06 53.97 79.37
N VAL A 716 112.90 54.88 78.41
CA VAL A 716 113.96 55.20 77.43
C VAL A 716 115.18 55.83 78.11
N ASP A 717 115.00 56.60 79.18
CA ASP A 717 116.13 57.11 79.96
C ASP A 717 116.81 56.02 80.80
N MET A 718 116.09 55.01 81.28
CA MET A 718 116.70 53.81 81.88
C MET A 718 117.33 52.87 80.83
N LEU A 719 116.73 52.73 79.66
CA LEU A 719 117.17 51.87 78.57
C LEU A 719 118.36 52.50 77.81
N LYS A 720 118.62 53.81 77.92
CA LYS A 720 119.92 54.39 77.54
C LYS A 720 121.09 53.77 78.33
N GLN A 721 120.88 53.34 79.58
CA GLN A 721 121.88 52.60 80.35
C GLN A 721 121.90 51.09 80.02
N GLN A 722 120.74 50.47 79.74
CA GLN A 722 120.65 49.02 79.48
C GLN A 722 120.89 48.61 78.02
N LYS A 723 120.75 49.52 77.04
CA LYS A 723 121.01 49.25 75.61
C LYS A 723 122.41 48.68 75.36
N LEU A 724 123.40 49.16 76.12
CA LEU A 724 124.80 48.73 76.07
C LEU A 724 125.00 47.24 76.47
N MET A 725 123.97 46.56 76.97
CA MET A 725 124.02 45.19 77.48
C MET A 725 123.24 44.18 76.61
N ILE A 726 122.28 44.63 75.79
CA ILE A 726 121.33 43.74 75.08
C ILE A 726 121.65 43.63 73.56
N GLU A 727 122.54 44.47 73.02
CA GLU A 727 122.99 44.39 71.61
C GLU A 727 123.76 43.07 71.27
N CYS A 728 124.10 42.24 72.26
CA CYS A 728 124.72 40.93 72.05
C CYS A 728 123.71 39.81 71.69
N ASP A 729 122.56 39.74 72.37
CA ASP A 729 121.74 38.51 72.40
C ASP A 729 120.63 38.47 71.32
N LEU A 730 120.24 39.61 70.76
CA LEU A 730 119.11 39.70 69.82
C LEU A 730 119.41 39.16 68.41
N LYS A 731 120.62 38.64 68.15
CA LYS A 731 121.02 38.08 66.84
C LYS A 731 120.62 36.62 66.60
N LEU A 732 120.08 35.91 67.60
CA LEU A 732 119.87 34.46 67.54
C LEU A 732 118.40 33.98 67.38
N TYR A 733 117.41 34.88 67.35
CA TYR A 733 115.98 34.49 67.40
C TYR A 733 115.18 34.68 66.08
N GLN A 734 115.79 35.20 65.00
CA GLN A 734 115.08 35.53 63.75
C GLN A 734 115.06 34.40 62.70
N GLN A 735 114.92 33.12 63.09
CA GLN A 735 115.02 31.99 62.14
C GLN A 735 113.98 30.85 62.29
N SER A 736 112.86 31.03 63.00
CA SER A 736 111.86 29.95 63.19
C SER A 736 110.39 30.33 62.95
N HIS A 737 109.96 30.05 61.72
CA HIS A 737 108.67 29.43 61.33
C HIS A 737 107.56 30.29 60.70
N SER A 738 106.79 29.63 59.82
CA SER A 738 105.69 30.14 59.01
C SER A 738 104.90 28.95 58.43
N HIS A 739 103.65 29.19 58.03
CA HIS A 739 102.74 28.32 57.24
C HIS A 739 102.09 27.08 57.91
N SER A 740 100.78 26.95 57.66
CA SER A 740 100.07 25.70 57.35
C SER A 740 98.80 26.05 56.57
N ASP A 741 98.54 25.41 55.43
CA ASP A 741 97.46 25.79 54.50
C ASP A 741 96.68 24.54 54.04
N GLU A 742 95.83 24.03 54.94
CA GLU A 742 95.23 22.68 54.85
C GLU A 742 93.75 22.70 54.42
N GLU A 743 93.03 23.80 54.66
CA GLU A 743 91.57 23.86 54.52
C GLU A 743 91.10 23.86 53.05
N TYR A 744 91.89 24.44 52.15
CA TYR A 744 91.59 24.57 50.71
C TYR A 744 91.36 23.22 50.01
N LEU A 745 92.03 22.16 50.48
CA LEU A 745 91.95 20.81 49.89
C LEU A 745 90.71 20.01 50.32
N SER A 746 89.85 20.56 51.18
CA SER A 746 88.55 19.99 51.52
C SER A 746 87.45 20.41 50.53
N LEU A 747 87.30 21.73 50.32
CA LEU A 747 86.32 22.38 49.45
C LEU A 747 86.38 21.87 48.00
N LEU A 748 87.58 21.65 47.47
CA LEU A 748 87.77 21.21 46.08
C LEU A 748 87.11 19.84 45.79
N ARG A 749 87.05 18.94 46.78
CA ARG A 749 86.43 17.61 46.66
C ARG A 749 84.90 17.68 46.67
N HIS A 750 84.31 18.61 47.43
CA HIS A 750 82.85 18.77 47.46
C HIS A 750 82.31 19.35 46.13
N ARG A 751 83.04 20.30 45.54
CA ARG A 751 82.70 20.90 44.23
C ARG A 751 82.59 19.85 43.10
N GLN A 752 83.43 18.82 43.11
CA GLN A 752 83.42 17.75 42.11
C GLN A 752 82.19 16.83 42.22
N GLN A 753 81.66 16.59 43.43
CA GLN A 753 80.45 15.78 43.62
C GLN A 753 79.17 16.51 43.16
N LEU A 754 79.09 17.83 43.38
CA LEU A 754 78.00 18.66 42.86
C LEU A 754 77.99 18.69 41.32
N HIS A 755 79.15 18.90 40.69
CA HIS A 755 79.25 18.95 39.22
C HIS A 755 78.77 17.66 38.54
N LYS A 756 79.02 16.48 39.14
CA LYS A 756 78.53 15.19 38.63
C LYS A 756 77.00 15.07 38.71
N ARG A 757 76.36 15.56 39.77
CA ARG A 757 74.88 15.54 39.87
C ARG A 757 74.22 16.45 38.85
N CYS A 758 74.81 17.62 38.57
CA CYS A 758 74.29 18.54 37.56
C CYS A 758 74.34 17.93 36.14
N THR A 759 75.39 17.19 35.79
CA THR A 759 75.50 16.53 34.47
C THR A 759 74.46 15.41 34.31
N GLU A 760 74.32 14.52 35.29
CA GLU A 760 73.29 13.46 35.30
C GLU A 760 71.84 14.00 35.23
N GLN A 761 71.61 15.25 35.64
CA GLN A 761 70.30 15.90 35.60
C GLN A 761 70.03 16.62 34.27
N VAL A 762 71.07 17.16 33.61
CA VAL A 762 70.96 17.74 32.25
C VAL A 762 70.68 16.67 31.20
N GLU A 763 71.29 15.49 31.31
CA GLU A 763 71.05 14.37 30.38
C GLU A 763 69.57 13.93 30.39
N ARG A 764 68.95 13.83 31.57
CA ARG A 764 67.52 13.50 31.71
C ARG A 764 66.59 14.58 31.14
N LEU A 765 66.98 15.86 31.23
CA LEU A 765 66.22 16.96 30.62
C LEU A 765 66.26 16.87 29.09
N ALA A 766 67.42 16.54 28.50
CA ALA A 766 67.55 16.33 27.07
C ALA A 766 66.75 15.11 26.56
N GLU A 767 66.63 14.03 27.36
CA GLU A 767 65.76 12.90 27.05
C GLU A 767 64.27 13.29 27.05
N CYS A 768 63.82 14.06 28.05
CA CYS A 768 62.46 14.60 28.11
C CYS A 768 62.16 15.54 26.93
N GLU A 769 63.07 16.45 26.58
CA GLU A 769 62.91 17.37 25.45
C GLU A 769 62.79 16.62 24.12
N LYS A 770 63.61 15.58 23.93
CA LYS A 770 63.53 14.68 22.76
C LYS A 770 62.19 13.96 22.66
N ALA A 771 61.63 13.49 23.78
CA ALA A 771 60.30 12.88 23.82
C ALA A 771 59.18 13.89 23.46
N ILE A 772 59.27 15.13 23.95
CA ILE A 772 58.31 16.22 23.64
C ILE A 772 58.35 16.56 22.14
N LEU A 773 59.53 16.62 21.53
CA LEU A 773 59.68 16.85 20.08
C LEU A 773 59.07 15.70 19.26
N GLN A 774 59.28 14.45 19.69
CA GLN A 774 58.67 13.28 19.04
C GLN A 774 57.14 13.32 19.12
N MET A 775 56.57 13.62 20.29
CA MET A 775 55.12 13.80 20.46
C MET A 775 54.55 14.94 19.61
N LYS A 776 55.26 16.08 19.47
CA LYS A 776 54.86 17.16 18.55
C LYS A 776 54.80 16.69 17.10
N SER A 777 55.79 15.93 16.64
CA SER A 777 55.82 15.44 15.25
C SER A 777 54.68 14.47 14.94
N GLU A 778 54.28 13.64 15.91
CA GLU A 778 53.15 12.71 15.77
C GLU A 778 51.80 13.45 15.79
N LEU A 779 51.64 14.48 16.64
CA LEU A 779 50.44 15.31 16.66
C LEU A 779 50.25 16.09 15.34
N GLU A 780 51.35 16.58 14.76
CA GLU A 780 51.35 17.26 13.47
C GLU A 780 50.93 16.30 12.33
N ARG A 781 51.46 15.06 12.34
CA ARG A 781 51.06 13.99 11.41
C ARG A 781 49.56 13.69 11.48
N GLN A 782 49.01 13.55 12.69
CA GLN A 782 47.58 13.30 12.91
C GLN A 782 46.70 14.50 12.46
N ASN A 783 47.16 15.74 12.62
CA ASN A 783 46.46 16.92 12.11
C ASN A 783 46.41 16.94 10.57
N GLN A 784 47.49 16.51 9.90
CA GLN A 784 47.54 16.42 8.43
C GLN A 784 46.62 15.32 7.89
N GLU A 785 46.58 14.14 8.52
CA GLU A 785 45.62 13.08 8.17
C GLU A 785 44.17 13.54 8.38
N LYS A 786 43.89 14.25 9.48
CA LYS A 786 42.57 14.84 9.78
C LYS A 786 42.17 15.93 8.77
N ALA A 787 43.13 16.66 8.21
CA ALA A 787 42.88 17.62 7.13
C ALA A 787 42.56 16.92 5.79
N GLY A 788 43.30 15.86 5.44
CA GLY A 788 43.03 15.05 4.25
C GLY A 788 41.65 14.37 4.30
N LEU A 789 41.28 13.78 5.44
CA LEU A 789 39.96 13.19 5.66
C LEU A 789 38.83 14.22 5.52
N LYS A 790 39.02 15.45 6.02
CA LYS A 790 38.06 16.56 5.81
C LYS A 790 37.89 16.91 4.33
N GLN A 791 38.98 17.00 3.56
CA GLN A 791 38.90 17.27 2.12
C GLN A 791 38.19 16.14 1.37
N SER A 792 38.48 14.88 1.70
CA SER A 792 37.80 13.72 1.12
C SER A 792 36.29 13.70 1.45
N LEU A 793 35.91 14.08 2.66
CA LEU A 793 34.50 14.18 3.08
C LEU A 793 33.76 15.30 2.32
N VAL A 794 34.38 16.48 2.17
CA VAL A 794 33.81 17.59 1.39
C VAL A 794 33.65 17.22 -0.09
N ALA A 795 34.64 16.54 -0.68
CA ALA A 795 34.56 16.05 -2.05
C ALA A 795 33.40 15.05 -2.23
N SER A 796 33.29 14.05 -1.34
CA SER A 796 32.20 13.06 -1.36
C SER A 796 30.82 13.72 -1.17
N HIS A 797 30.71 14.72 -0.29
CA HIS A 797 29.48 15.47 -0.08
C HIS A 797 29.08 16.28 -1.32
N HIS A 798 30.05 16.88 -2.01
CA HIS A 798 29.80 17.59 -3.27
C HIS A 798 29.28 16.63 -4.36
N THR A 799 29.90 15.46 -4.54
CA THR A 799 29.44 14.44 -5.49
C THR A 799 28.02 13.96 -5.17
N LEU A 800 27.67 13.75 -3.90
CA LEU A 800 26.31 13.38 -3.49
C LEU A 800 25.29 14.47 -3.85
N LEU A 801 25.62 15.75 -3.67
CA LEU A 801 24.77 16.87 -4.10
C LEU A 801 24.61 16.94 -5.62
N THR A 802 25.68 16.68 -6.40
CA THR A 802 25.60 16.63 -7.87
C THR A 802 24.67 15.50 -8.33
N ASN A 803 24.85 14.29 -7.79
CA ASN A 803 24.03 13.13 -8.12
C ASN A 803 22.56 13.34 -7.72
N ARG A 804 22.31 13.96 -6.57
CA ARG A 804 20.97 14.35 -6.13
C ARG A 804 20.31 15.32 -7.11
N SER A 805 21.02 16.35 -7.54
CA SER A 805 20.48 17.33 -8.50
C SER A 805 20.17 16.70 -9.86
N GLN A 806 20.97 15.74 -10.32
CA GLN A 806 20.69 14.96 -11.53
C GLN A 806 19.43 14.10 -11.38
N LEU A 807 19.26 13.41 -10.25
CA LEU A 807 18.04 12.64 -9.95
C LEU A 807 16.79 13.53 -9.84
N GLU A 808 16.90 14.70 -9.23
CA GLU A 808 15.79 15.68 -9.17
C GLU A 808 15.40 16.16 -10.57
N GLN A 809 16.37 16.42 -11.46
CA GLN A 809 16.11 16.73 -12.88
C GLN A 809 15.43 15.56 -13.61
N GLU A 810 15.91 14.33 -13.42
CA GLU A 810 15.35 13.10 -13.99
C GLU A 810 13.87 12.91 -13.59
N VAL A 811 13.54 13.12 -12.31
CA VAL A 811 12.16 13.08 -11.81
C VAL A 811 11.29 14.18 -12.45
N THR A 812 11.79 15.41 -12.61
CA THR A 812 11.02 16.46 -13.31
C THR A 812 10.85 16.20 -14.81
N ARG A 813 11.72 15.40 -15.43
CA ARG A 813 11.57 14.92 -16.80
C ARG A 813 10.45 13.87 -16.88
N LEU A 814 10.49 12.86 -16.01
CA LEU A 814 9.51 11.79 -15.97
C LEU A 814 8.09 12.30 -15.63
N ASN A 815 7.94 13.26 -14.71
CA ASN A 815 6.63 13.85 -14.41
C ASN A 815 6.00 14.59 -15.62
N LYS A 816 6.83 15.17 -16.51
CA LYS A 816 6.36 15.80 -17.77
C LYS A 816 5.98 14.76 -18.83
N GLU A 817 6.64 13.61 -18.84
CA GLU A 817 6.28 12.46 -19.67
C GLU A 817 4.93 11.87 -19.23
N VAL A 818 4.74 11.65 -17.92
CA VAL A 818 3.48 11.16 -17.32
C VAL A 818 2.32 12.11 -17.61
N THR A 819 2.46 13.41 -17.33
CA THR A 819 1.38 14.39 -17.58
C THR A 819 1.06 14.57 -19.07
N ARG A 820 1.98 14.27 -20.00
CA ARG A 820 1.66 14.19 -21.43
C ARG A 820 0.82 12.95 -21.75
N LEU A 821 1.22 11.77 -21.23
CA LEU A 821 0.51 10.51 -21.43
C LEU A 821 -0.89 10.50 -20.80
N GLU A 822 -1.07 11.16 -19.65
CA GLU A 822 -2.39 11.40 -19.03
C GLU A 822 -3.30 12.22 -19.96
N LEU A 823 -2.76 13.24 -20.64
CA LEU A 823 -3.50 14.06 -21.60
C LEU A 823 -3.89 13.26 -22.85
N GLU A 824 -2.94 12.49 -23.40
CA GLU A 824 -3.18 11.57 -24.52
C GLU A 824 -4.25 10.49 -24.18
N LEU A 825 -4.28 10.02 -22.94
CA LEU A 825 -5.31 9.10 -22.44
C LEU A 825 -6.70 9.76 -22.35
N VAL A 826 -6.78 11.00 -21.87
CA VAL A 826 -8.05 11.75 -21.81
C VAL A 826 -8.62 12.03 -23.21
N ASP A 827 -7.79 12.44 -24.17
CA ASP A 827 -8.25 12.67 -25.54
C ASP A 827 -8.62 11.36 -26.27
N THR A 828 -7.92 10.24 -26.02
CA THR A 828 -8.32 8.94 -26.59
C THR A 828 -9.62 8.39 -25.96
N GLN A 829 -9.84 8.56 -24.65
CA GLN A 829 -11.13 8.27 -24.00
C GLN A 829 -12.27 9.11 -24.59
N LYS A 830 -12.03 10.39 -24.86
CA LYS A 830 -12.99 11.30 -25.47
C LYS A 830 -13.36 10.89 -26.90
N VAL A 831 -12.38 10.45 -27.71
CA VAL A 831 -12.63 9.85 -29.04
C VAL A 831 -13.44 8.55 -28.93
N HIS A 832 -13.13 7.69 -27.95
CA HIS A 832 -13.88 6.45 -27.72
C HIS A 832 -15.34 6.74 -27.34
N MET A 833 -15.59 7.71 -26.46
CA MET A 833 -16.95 8.12 -26.08
C MET A 833 -17.76 8.70 -27.25
N THR A 834 -17.14 9.45 -28.17
CA THR A 834 -17.84 9.94 -29.36
C THR A 834 -18.16 8.82 -30.36
N LEU A 835 -17.26 7.85 -30.53
CA LEU A 835 -17.50 6.67 -31.38
C LEU A 835 -18.58 5.75 -30.81
N LEU A 836 -18.57 5.54 -29.49
CA LEU A 836 -19.60 4.75 -28.79
C LEU A 836 -20.98 5.38 -29.02
N ARG A 837 -21.11 6.68 -28.74
CA ARG A 837 -22.35 7.44 -28.95
C ARG A 837 -22.82 7.41 -30.40
N GLN A 838 -21.93 7.55 -31.38
CA GLN A 838 -22.29 7.44 -32.79
C GLN A 838 -22.86 6.05 -33.11
N SER A 839 -22.24 4.97 -32.59
CA SER A 839 -22.74 3.61 -32.79
C SER A 839 -24.10 3.35 -32.13
N GLU A 840 -24.40 4.02 -31.00
CA GLU A 840 -25.72 3.98 -30.36
C GLU A 840 -26.77 4.73 -31.18
N GLU A 841 -26.43 5.90 -31.73
CA GLU A 841 -27.31 6.70 -32.59
C GLU A 841 -27.63 5.94 -33.90
N GLU A 842 -26.63 5.35 -34.56
CA GLU A 842 -26.80 4.47 -35.75
C GLU A 842 -27.66 3.22 -35.44
N LEU A 843 -27.45 2.58 -34.29
CA LEU A 843 -28.22 1.40 -33.86
C LEU A 843 -29.68 1.77 -33.50
N MET A 844 -29.92 2.99 -33.01
CA MET A 844 -31.27 3.52 -32.79
C MET A 844 -31.99 3.84 -34.11
N GLU A 845 -31.31 4.38 -35.12
CA GLU A 845 -31.89 4.54 -36.46
C GLU A 845 -32.22 3.19 -37.10
N ALA A 846 -31.32 2.21 -37.02
CA ALA A 846 -31.54 0.86 -37.53
C ALA A 846 -32.78 0.19 -36.89
N ARG A 847 -32.99 0.38 -35.58
CA ARG A 847 -34.20 -0.07 -34.87
C ARG A 847 -35.47 0.64 -35.34
N GLN A 848 -35.42 1.95 -35.58
CA GLN A 848 -36.57 2.70 -36.11
C GLN A 848 -36.93 2.28 -37.55
N GLU A 849 -35.94 2.02 -38.40
CA GLU A 849 -36.16 1.56 -39.77
C GLU A 849 -36.68 0.12 -39.80
N ALA A 850 -36.18 -0.77 -38.93
CA ALA A 850 -36.77 -2.10 -38.75
C ALA A 850 -38.25 -2.02 -38.32
N ALA A 851 -38.59 -1.11 -37.40
CA ALA A 851 -39.97 -0.88 -36.98
C ALA A 851 -40.85 -0.30 -38.12
N ARG A 852 -40.31 0.60 -38.96
CA ARG A 852 -40.99 1.07 -40.18
C ARG A 852 -41.26 -0.08 -41.17
N ARG A 853 -40.28 -0.97 -41.36
CA ARG A 853 -40.41 -2.14 -42.24
C ARG A 853 -41.44 -3.15 -41.72
N SER A 854 -41.47 -3.44 -40.42
CA SER A 854 -42.51 -4.30 -39.83
C SER A 854 -43.90 -3.77 -40.15
N ARG A 855 -44.19 -2.50 -39.81
CA ARG A 855 -45.50 -1.87 -40.09
C ARG A 855 -45.90 -1.96 -41.57
N LYS A 856 -44.93 -1.88 -42.49
CA LYS A 856 -45.18 -2.02 -43.93
C LYS A 856 -45.53 -3.46 -44.32
N VAL A 857 -44.86 -4.45 -43.74
CA VAL A 857 -45.20 -5.88 -43.89
C VAL A 857 -46.56 -6.19 -43.27
N ASP A 858 -46.89 -5.61 -42.11
CA ASP A 858 -48.18 -5.80 -41.45
C ASP A 858 -49.35 -5.24 -42.28
N VAL A 859 -49.16 -4.07 -42.92
CA VAL A 859 -50.12 -3.52 -43.90
C VAL A 859 -50.28 -4.44 -45.11
N GLN A 860 -49.17 -4.90 -45.71
CA GLN A 860 -49.21 -5.84 -46.85
C GLN A 860 -49.87 -7.17 -46.50
N LYS A 861 -49.65 -7.68 -45.27
CA LYS A 861 -50.30 -8.88 -44.74
C LYS A 861 -51.81 -8.68 -44.57
N GLY A 862 -52.23 -7.50 -44.10
CA GLY A 862 -53.64 -7.11 -44.05
C GLY A 862 -54.30 -6.95 -45.43
N GLU A 863 -53.54 -6.53 -46.45
CA GLU A 863 -54.00 -6.49 -47.84
C GLU A 863 -54.13 -7.89 -48.44
N VAL A 864 -53.15 -8.76 -48.25
CA VAL A 864 -53.22 -10.18 -48.67
C VAL A 864 -54.41 -10.89 -48.02
N GLN A 865 -54.65 -10.70 -46.72
CA GLN A 865 -55.83 -11.25 -46.04
C GLN A 865 -57.17 -10.68 -46.55
N ARG A 866 -57.19 -9.45 -47.07
CA ARG A 866 -58.38 -8.85 -47.68
C ARG A 866 -58.66 -9.47 -49.05
N LEU A 867 -57.63 -9.55 -49.90
CA LEU A 867 -57.71 -10.19 -51.21
C LEU A 867 -58.06 -11.67 -51.10
N GLN A 868 -57.53 -12.39 -50.10
CA GLN A 868 -57.87 -13.80 -49.86
C GLN A 868 -59.35 -13.99 -49.49
N LYS A 869 -59.95 -13.07 -48.73
CA LYS A 869 -61.40 -13.06 -48.44
C LYS A 869 -62.24 -12.69 -49.66
N GLU A 870 -61.76 -11.81 -50.52
CA GLU A 870 -62.42 -11.46 -51.78
C GLU A 870 -62.39 -12.65 -52.77
N ILE A 871 -61.26 -13.38 -52.85
CA ILE A 871 -61.15 -14.62 -53.62
C ILE A 871 -62.15 -15.68 -53.11
N GLN A 872 -62.16 -15.98 -51.81
CA GLN A 872 -63.10 -16.95 -51.23
C GLN A 872 -64.57 -16.57 -51.51
N LYS A 873 -64.92 -15.28 -51.41
CA LYS A 873 -66.26 -14.79 -51.72
C LYS A 873 -66.65 -14.94 -53.20
N GLU A 874 -65.68 -14.87 -54.11
CA GLU A 874 -65.92 -15.11 -55.53
C GLU A 874 -65.96 -16.61 -55.87
N GLU A 875 -65.16 -17.44 -55.20
CA GLU A 875 -65.26 -18.91 -55.24
C GLU A 875 -66.65 -19.38 -54.76
N GLU A 876 -67.18 -18.82 -53.67
CA GLU A 876 -68.53 -19.11 -53.17
C GLU A 876 -69.62 -18.79 -54.19
N LYS A 877 -69.53 -17.65 -54.89
CA LYS A 877 -70.43 -17.28 -56.00
C LYS A 877 -70.31 -18.20 -57.21
N VAL A 878 -69.08 -18.56 -57.60
CA VAL A 878 -68.86 -19.53 -58.68
C VAL A 878 -69.49 -20.88 -58.32
N MET A 879 -69.37 -21.30 -57.05
CA MET A 879 -70.01 -22.51 -56.54
C MET A 879 -71.54 -22.39 -56.39
N SER A 880 -72.12 -21.22 -56.10
CA SER A 880 -73.59 -21.05 -56.15
C SER A 880 -74.09 -21.10 -57.60
N SER A 881 -73.45 -20.36 -58.51
CA SER A 881 -73.80 -20.33 -59.94
C SER A 881 -73.61 -21.71 -60.62
N LEU A 882 -72.64 -22.50 -60.17
CA LEU A 882 -72.46 -23.88 -60.62
C LEU A 882 -73.60 -24.79 -60.15
N ARG A 883 -74.08 -24.63 -58.92
CA ARG A 883 -75.26 -25.35 -58.39
C ARG A 883 -76.55 -24.94 -59.10
N GLU A 884 -76.72 -23.67 -59.42
CA GLU A 884 -77.82 -23.18 -60.28
C GLU A 884 -77.74 -23.74 -61.70
N LYS A 885 -76.53 -23.82 -62.29
CA LYS A 885 -76.33 -24.46 -63.59
C LYS A 885 -76.66 -25.96 -63.55
N GLN A 886 -76.37 -26.66 -62.46
CA GLN A 886 -76.72 -28.06 -62.25
C GLN A 886 -78.23 -28.29 -62.04
N SER A 887 -78.92 -27.41 -61.31
CA SER A 887 -80.38 -27.49 -61.18
C SER A 887 -81.10 -27.15 -62.48
N LEU A 888 -80.67 -26.12 -63.21
CA LEU A 888 -81.16 -25.79 -64.55
C LEU A 888 -80.89 -26.92 -65.56
N SER A 889 -79.71 -27.54 -65.53
CA SER A 889 -79.41 -28.71 -66.38
C SER A 889 -80.31 -29.91 -66.04
N SER A 890 -80.63 -30.12 -64.75
CA SER A 890 -81.55 -31.16 -64.31
C SER A 890 -82.99 -30.88 -64.76
N TYR A 891 -83.42 -29.62 -64.73
CA TYR A 891 -84.73 -29.17 -65.19
C TYR A 891 -84.88 -29.27 -66.72
N ILE A 892 -83.84 -28.90 -67.49
CA ILE A 892 -83.78 -29.10 -68.94
C ILE A 892 -83.88 -30.60 -69.29
N ARG A 893 -83.26 -31.48 -68.48
CA ARG A 893 -83.38 -32.93 -68.65
C ARG A 893 -84.79 -33.44 -68.36
N GLN A 894 -85.50 -32.90 -67.36
CA GLN A 894 -86.92 -33.20 -67.12
C GLN A 894 -87.79 -32.76 -68.31
N LEU A 895 -87.66 -31.51 -68.78
CA LEU A 895 -88.40 -31.02 -69.95
C LEU A 895 -88.10 -31.82 -71.23
N SER A 896 -86.87 -32.32 -71.38
CA SER A 896 -86.50 -33.21 -72.49
C SER A 896 -87.20 -34.57 -72.39
N GLN A 897 -87.33 -35.12 -71.18
CA GLN A 897 -88.08 -36.37 -70.94
C GLN A 897 -89.58 -36.16 -71.17
N GLU A 898 -90.16 -35.07 -70.68
CA GLU A 898 -91.58 -34.73 -70.89
C GLU A 898 -91.92 -34.53 -72.38
N LEU A 899 -91.02 -33.91 -73.15
CA LEU A 899 -91.16 -33.78 -74.61
C LEU A 899 -91.09 -35.14 -75.31
N GLU A 900 -90.18 -36.03 -74.91
CA GLU A 900 -90.08 -37.36 -75.51
C GLU A 900 -91.27 -38.25 -75.11
N ASP A 901 -91.79 -38.13 -73.88
CA ASP A 901 -93.01 -38.80 -73.42
C ASP A 901 -94.26 -38.29 -74.17
N LEU A 902 -94.34 -36.99 -74.48
CA LEU A 902 -95.37 -36.40 -75.35
C LEU A 902 -95.25 -36.89 -76.79
N ARG A 903 -94.02 -37.05 -77.30
CA ARG A 903 -93.73 -37.56 -78.64
C ARG A 903 -94.14 -39.02 -78.79
N ASN A 904 -93.83 -39.85 -77.80
CA ASN A 904 -94.26 -41.24 -77.71
C ASN A 904 -95.79 -41.36 -77.60
N LYS A 905 -96.46 -40.47 -76.86
CA LYS A 905 -97.93 -40.38 -76.85
C LYS A 905 -98.53 -39.98 -78.21
N HIS A 906 -97.84 -39.16 -79.01
CA HIS A 906 -98.28 -38.79 -80.37
C HIS A 906 -98.07 -39.90 -81.42
N GLN A 907 -97.21 -40.91 -81.17
CA GLN A 907 -97.00 -42.02 -82.12
C GLN A 907 -98.00 -43.18 -81.99
N LEU A 908 -98.84 -43.21 -80.95
CA LEU A 908 -99.79 -44.31 -80.71
C LEU A 908 -101.27 -43.98 -81.00
N THR A 909 -101.60 -42.73 -81.36
CA THR A 909 -102.96 -42.32 -81.77
C THR A 909 -102.92 -41.32 -82.92
N GLY A 910 -103.10 -41.78 -84.16
CA GLY A 910 -102.99 -40.89 -85.34
C GLY A 910 -103.20 -41.56 -86.71
N SER A 911 -104.22 -42.40 -86.88
CA SER A 911 -104.63 -42.88 -88.21
C SER A 911 -105.79 -42.07 -88.78
N ASN A 912 -105.76 -41.86 -90.12
CA ASN A 912 -106.75 -41.23 -91.01
C ASN A 912 -106.70 -39.71 -91.23
N GLN A 913 -106.51 -39.35 -92.52
CA GLN A 913 -106.99 -38.16 -93.27
C GLN A 913 -106.42 -36.77 -92.84
N SER A 914 -105.64 -36.04 -93.66
CA SER A 914 -105.91 -35.41 -94.99
C SER A 914 -106.85 -34.19 -94.86
N ILE A 915 -106.61 -32.98 -95.42
CA ILE A 915 -106.05 -32.58 -96.74
C ILE A 915 -105.14 -31.31 -96.65
N TYR A 916 -104.31 -31.05 -97.67
CA TYR A 916 -103.44 -29.86 -97.96
C TYR A 916 -104.22 -28.57 -98.39
N PRO A 917 -103.63 -27.44 -98.85
CA PRO A 917 -102.22 -26.95 -98.90
C PRO A 917 -102.00 -25.64 -98.07
N SER A 918 -100.83 -24.96 -97.98
CA SER A 918 -99.76 -24.70 -98.97
C SER A 918 -98.33 -24.49 -98.37
N VAL A 919 -97.34 -24.33 -99.26
CA VAL A 919 -95.86 -24.24 -99.10
C VAL A 919 -95.36 -23.07 -99.99
N PRO A 920 -94.06 -22.70 -100.14
CA PRO A 920 -92.80 -23.02 -99.42
C PRO A 920 -92.09 -21.73 -98.88
N TYR A 921 -90.93 -21.68 -98.22
CA TYR A 921 -89.55 -22.15 -98.55
C TYR A 921 -88.75 -22.40 -97.22
N VAL A 922 -88.10 -23.57 -97.01
CA VAL A 922 -86.72 -23.97 -97.41
C VAL A 922 -85.64 -23.34 -96.47
N ILE A 923 -84.96 -24.10 -95.59
CA ILE A 923 -83.77 -24.98 -95.81
C ILE A 923 -82.45 -24.15 -95.86
N HIS A 924 -81.30 -24.49 -95.24
CA HIS A 924 -80.78 -25.79 -94.77
C HIS A 924 -79.81 -25.69 -93.55
N LEU A 925 -79.28 -26.85 -93.15
CA LEU A 925 -78.11 -27.13 -92.29
C LEU A 925 -76.94 -26.11 -92.30
N SER A 926 -76.23 -26.03 -91.17
CA SER A 926 -74.85 -26.59 -91.06
C SER A 926 -74.33 -26.69 -89.63
N VAL A 927 -73.69 -27.83 -89.30
CA VAL A 927 -72.89 -28.02 -88.08
C VAL A 927 -71.42 -28.07 -88.49
N HIS A 928 -70.65 -27.02 -88.23
CA HIS A 928 -69.19 -27.06 -88.09
C HIS A 928 -68.63 -25.73 -87.57
N LEU A 929 -67.41 -25.77 -87.00
CA LEU A 929 -66.62 -24.64 -86.47
C LEU A 929 -67.26 -23.96 -85.24
N CYS A 930 -66.70 -23.99 -84.03
CA CYS A 930 -65.33 -24.21 -83.54
C CYS A 930 -64.33 -23.10 -83.91
N SER A 931 -63.79 -22.45 -82.87
CA SER A 931 -62.69 -21.46 -82.84
C SER A 931 -62.97 -20.03 -83.35
N GLN A 932 -62.39 -19.08 -82.60
CA GLN A 932 -62.30 -17.61 -82.83
C GLN A 932 -63.58 -16.75 -82.65
N GLN A 933 -63.78 -16.22 -81.42
CA GLN A 933 -63.84 -14.76 -81.17
C GLN A 933 -63.91 -14.39 -79.67
N ILE A 934 -62.83 -14.63 -78.92
CA ILE A 934 -62.58 -13.95 -77.63
C ILE A 934 -61.78 -12.68 -77.92
N ALA A 935 -62.47 -11.62 -78.37
CA ALA A 935 -61.79 -10.39 -78.81
C ALA A 935 -62.66 -9.11 -78.79
N PHE A 936 -63.54 -8.87 -77.80
CA PHE A 936 -64.17 -7.54 -77.65
C PHE A 936 -64.68 -7.20 -76.24
N HIS A 937 -63.78 -6.93 -75.28
CA HIS A 937 -64.08 -6.07 -74.11
C HIS A 937 -62.80 -5.47 -73.50
N SER A 938 -62.18 -4.51 -74.23
CA SER A 938 -61.04 -3.73 -73.71
C SER A 938 -61.14 -2.26 -74.13
N THR A 939 -62.14 -1.54 -73.63
CA THR A 939 -62.14 -0.07 -73.60
C THR A 939 -63.15 0.48 -72.59
N ARG A 940 -62.83 1.65 -72.01
CA ARG A 940 -63.62 2.46 -71.05
C ARG A 940 -63.74 1.91 -69.62
N TYR A 941 -62.76 2.26 -68.78
CA TYR A 941 -63.05 3.15 -67.65
C TYR A 941 -61.88 4.10 -67.41
N THR A 942 -61.97 5.31 -67.97
CA THR A 942 -61.01 6.40 -67.71
C THR A 942 -61.42 7.11 -66.42
N TYR A 943 -60.61 6.99 -65.36
CA TYR A 943 -60.72 7.87 -64.19
C TYR A 943 -59.60 8.91 -64.14
N ARG A 944 -59.96 10.09 -63.65
CA ARG A 944 -59.24 11.35 -63.84
C ARG A 944 -58.65 11.78 -62.50
N VAL A 945 -57.33 11.75 -62.35
CA VAL A 945 -56.63 12.20 -61.12
C VAL A 945 -55.77 13.40 -61.45
N TYR A 946 -56.01 14.51 -60.76
CA TYR A 946 -55.25 15.75 -60.88
C TYR A 946 -54.17 15.83 -59.78
N THR A 947 -52.92 16.02 -60.20
CA THR A 947 -51.88 16.87 -59.57
C THR A 947 -51.77 16.90 -58.03
N ASN A 948 -50.68 16.32 -57.48
CA ASN A 948 -49.52 17.08 -56.93
C ASN A 948 -48.60 16.25 -56.01
N SER A 949 -47.36 15.96 -56.46
CA SER A 949 -46.09 15.98 -55.67
C SER A 949 -44.96 15.23 -56.43
N PRO A 950 -43.70 15.73 -56.53
CA PRO A 950 -42.73 15.21 -57.50
C PRO A 950 -41.46 14.55 -56.89
N ILE A 951 -41.54 13.32 -56.35
CA ILE A 951 -40.36 12.62 -55.75
C ILE A 951 -40.12 11.17 -56.26
N HIS A 952 -41.01 10.56 -57.07
CA HIS A 952 -40.88 9.14 -57.47
C HIS A 952 -40.91 8.88 -58.99
N GLN A 953 -39.80 9.18 -59.68
CA GLN A 953 -39.56 8.72 -61.06
C GLN A 953 -38.43 7.68 -61.22
N SER A 954 -37.54 7.49 -60.24
CA SER A 954 -36.39 6.57 -60.40
C SER A 954 -36.72 5.09 -60.22
N ASN A 955 -37.65 4.74 -59.30
CA ASN A 955 -37.84 3.34 -58.89
C ASN A 955 -38.66 2.48 -59.86
N ILE A 956 -39.45 3.08 -60.76
CA ILE A 956 -40.33 2.32 -61.67
C ILE A 956 -39.54 1.61 -62.77
N ARG A 957 -38.37 2.14 -63.18
CA ARG A 957 -37.54 1.52 -64.23
C ARG A 957 -36.81 0.25 -63.78
N LEU A 958 -36.50 0.07 -62.49
CA LEU A 958 -35.90 -1.19 -62.01
C LEU A 958 -36.94 -2.32 -61.95
N PHE A 959 -38.18 -2.02 -61.53
CA PHE A 959 -39.19 -3.06 -61.31
C PHE A 959 -39.63 -3.75 -62.62
N CYS A 960 -39.65 -3.02 -63.74
CA CYS A 960 -39.97 -3.58 -65.05
C CYS A 960 -38.85 -4.47 -65.64
N LEU A 961 -37.59 -4.29 -65.24
CA LEU A 961 -36.49 -5.16 -65.69
C LEU A 961 -36.46 -6.49 -64.92
N TYR A 962 -36.76 -6.46 -63.61
CA TYR A 962 -36.73 -7.67 -62.77
C TYR A 962 -37.83 -8.69 -63.13
N LEU A 963 -38.97 -8.22 -63.67
CA LEU A 963 -40.07 -9.07 -64.12
C LEU A 963 -39.88 -9.71 -65.51
N ILE A 964 -38.93 -9.24 -66.31
CA ILE A 964 -38.64 -9.83 -67.63
C ILE A 964 -37.76 -11.09 -67.46
N VAL A 965 -36.69 -11.00 -66.66
CA VAL A 965 -35.73 -12.10 -66.47
C VAL A 965 -36.38 -13.36 -65.88
N ILE A 966 -37.37 -13.21 -64.99
CA ILE A 966 -38.09 -14.33 -64.35
C ILE A 966 -39.02 -15.05 -65.35
N VAL A 967 -39.42 -14.41 -66.45
CA VAL A 967 -40.27 -15.00 -67.49
C VAL A 967 -39.43 -15.63 -68.63
N GLU A 968 -38.11 -15.43 -68.65
CA GLU A 968 -37.18 -16.15 -69.54
C GLU A 968 -36.52 -17.36 -68.85
N THR A 969 -36.95 -17.74 -67.64
CA THR A 969 -36.44 -18.90 -66.87
C THR A 969 -37.53 -19.85 -66.36
N LEU A 970 -38.72 -19.82 -66.98
CA LEU A 970 -39.84 -20.76 -66.82
C LEU A 970 -40.45 -21.10 -68.18
#